data_AF-A0A6P6M4Q8-F1
#
_entry.id   AF-A0A6P6M4Q8-F1
#
_cell.length_a   1.000
_cell.length_b   1.000
_cell.length_c   1.000
_cell.angle_alpha   90.00
_cell.angle_beta   90.00
_cell.angle_gamma   90.00
#
_symmetry.space_group_name_H-M   'P 1'
#
loop_
_entity.id
_entity.type
_entity.pdbx_description
1 polymer ?
#
loop_
_entity_poly.entity_id
_entity_poly.type
_entity_poly.pdbx_seq_one_letter_code
_entity_poly.pdbx_strand_id
1 'polypeptide(L)'
;MAAADDSRYYSEHDDRVGGPKHRNRKGRGPFRAPLYSDQFSRPRHRGGRGGGGGGGAPGPWSRLQDDDGDVTMSDGPQDMGSQRRFNPYGRPQNRREERNRKGRGGGNGNGGGNEDRGGNRYGGRNGGGGSDGSRKNWFKMTIPFGKKYEKDWLLSSLQSASSTTFHAVHYHTDGNKAQFYVDDSTTANALFKASRKITDKDGYKVTVLMNSCPPPTLIYTDLKAADLEHLKQCMAKRFDGSQQALDLNNIRVDPDLVSQNIEVTLNRRNSMLAVIKIIEENIPELVCLNLSNNRLHRLDDLADIINKVPNLKILNLSHNELKTERELDKLKGLKLVELSLEGNPLCGHYKNQADFVSAIRERFPKLLRLDGHDLPPPIVFDLEVAPATLPPCKASYFCSEEIKNIILCFLQQYYSIYDSGDRQPLLDAYHDGAAFSLSIPFTLQNPSKSSLGDYQKDSRNIRRMKDDPTTRFRLMKHTRLNVVAFLNELPKTQHDIASLIVDVNTYTATLLAFTVSGVFKENGKSRDSFRAFSRVFIAVPAGNTGLCIVNDQLFVRNATTEEIRRAFVAPAPTPSSSPVPTLSAPQQEMLAAFSLKSGMNLEWSQKCLQDNDWDFERAAQIFTGLKAQGKIPDVAFVK
;
A
#
# COMPACT_ATOMS: atom_id res chain seq x y z
N MET A 1 -9.94 58.63 -31.09
CA MET A 1 -11.33 59.08 -30.86
C MET A 1 -12.12 57.87 -30.36
N ALA A 2 -13.05 57.94 -29.41
CA ALA A 2 -13.28 58.92 -28.34
C ALA A 2 -14.29 58.30 -27.34
N ALA A 3 -14.01 58.42 -26.04
CA ALA A 3 -14.96 58.56 -24.90
C ALA A 3 -16.03 57.44 -24.65
N ALA A 4 -16.45 57.06 -23.44
CA ALA A 4 -16.61 57.75 -22.13
C ALA A 4 -17.74 58.82 -22.17
N ASP A 5 -18.60 59.01 -21.16
CA ASP A 5 -18.88 58.34 -19.88
C ASP A 5 -20.35 58.66 -19.50
N ASP A 6 -21.01 57.90 -18.62
CA ASP A 6 -22.23 58.27 -17.88
C ASP A 6 -22.86 57.07 -17.13
N SER A 7 -23.53 57.20 -15.98
CA SER A 7 -23.31 58.05 -14.80
C SER A 7 -24.09 57.47 -13.60
N ARG A 8 -23.90 58.03 -12.40
CA ARG A 8 -24.52 57.55 -11.14
C ARG A 8 -25.62 58.49 -10.68
N TYR A 9 -26.60 57.95 -9.94
CA TYR A 9 -27.33 58.71 -8.92
C TYR A 9 -27.38 57.95 -7.59
N TYR A 10 -27.53 58.70 -6.50
CA TYR A 10 -27.37 58.26 -5.11
C TYR A 10 -28.51 58.83 -4.24
N SER A 11 -28.90 58.09 -3.21
CA SER A 11 -29.41 58.55 -1.89
C SER A 11 -29.55 57.26 -1.03
N GLU A 12 -28.85 57.09 0.09
CA GLU A 12 -29.16 57.62 1.44
C GLU A 12 -30.28 56.81 2.14
N HIS A 13 -30.22 56.44 3.44
CA HIS A 13 -29.24 56.72 4.51
C HIS A 13 -29.10 55.51 5.47
N ASP A 14 -27.91 55.38 6.09
CA ASP A 14 -27.63 55.34 7.56
C ASP A 14 -28.70 54.87 8.58
N ASP A 15 -28.36 54.28 9.73
CA ASP A 15 -27.08 53.81 10.33
C ASP A 15 -27.39 52.92 11.58
N ARG A 16 -26.35 52.31 12.18
CA ARG A 16 -26.14 51.96 13.61
C ARG A 16 -25.81 50.50 13.95
N VAL A 17 -24.51 50.22 13.80
CA VAL A 17 -23.59 49.69 14.84
C VAL A 17 -24.19 48.96 16.06
N GLY A 18 -23.78 47.70 16.31
CA GLY A 18 -23.99 47.00 17.58
C GLY A 18 -23.20 45.68 17.71
N GLY A 19 -22.22 45.61 18.62
CA GLY A 19 -21.26 44.49 18.73
C GLY A 19 -21.71 43.25 19.55
N PRO A 20 -20.96 42.12 19.47
CA PRO A 20 -21.41 40.80 19.92
C PRO A 20 -21.02 40.41 21.37
N LYS A 21 -21.75 39.46 21.98
CA LYS A 21 -21.36 38.80 23.26
C LYS A 21 -21.72 37.30 23.30
N HIS A 22 -20.80 36.48 23.84
CA HIS A 22 -21.04 35.06 24.15
C HIS A 22 -21.90 34.87 25.43
N ARG A 23 -22.61 33.72 25.55
CA ARG A 23 -22.40 32.73 26.66
C ARG A 23 -23.35 31.50 26.68
N ASN A 24 -22.73 30.31 26.75
CA ASN A 24 -22.96 29.19 27.69
C ASN A 24 -24.36 28.66 28.12
N ARG A 25 -24.48 27.32 28.01
CA ARG A 25 -25.03 26.32 28.99
C ARG A 25 -26.55 26.08 29.18
N LYS A 26 -26.95 24.85 28.80
CA LYS A 26 -27.72 23.82 29.57
C LYS A 26 -28.99 24.19 30.37
N GLY A 27 -30.15 23.68 29.92
CA GLY A 27 -31.36 23.33 30.69
C GLY A 27 -32.36 22.59 29.78
N ARG A 28 -32.71 21.31 30.00
CA ARG A 28 -33.90 20.78 30.73
C ARG A 28 -35.26 21.31 30.23
N GLY A 29 -36.16 20.39 29.81
CA GLY A 29 -37.57 20.65 29.43
C GLY A 29 -38.52 20.74 30.65
N PRO A 30 -39.81 20.27 30.62
CA PRO A 30 -40.43 19.28 29.73
C PRO A 30 -41.89 19.66 29.27
N PHE A 31 -42.82 18.69 29.22
CA PHE A 31 -44.26 18.75 28.84
C PHE A 31 -44.56 18.75 27.32
N ARG A 32 -45.67 18.19 26.82
CA ARG A 32 -46.88 17.58 27.42
C ARG A 32 -47.43 16.44 26.52
N ALA A 33 -48.11 15.45 27.10
CA ALA A 33 -49.09 14.60 26.40
C ALA A 33 -50.50 14.94 26.94
N PRO A 34 -51.60 14.51 26.29
CA PRO A 34 -52.54 13.63 27.02
C PRO A 34 -53.40 12.66 26.17
N LEU A 35 -53.65 11.44 26.71
CA LEU A 35 -54.81 10.54 26.44
C LEU A 35 -54.92 9.98 24.98
N TYR A 36 -55.59 8.88 24.63
CA TYR A 36 -56.05 7.61 25.25
C TYR A 36 -56.44 6.68 24.06
N SER A 37 -56.49 5.34 24.12
CA SER A 37 -56.05 4.31 25.09
C SER A 37 -55.91 2.95 24.31
N ASP A 38 -55.78 1.72 24.83
CA ASP A 38 -55.94 1.17 26.19
C ASP A 38 -55.20 -0.18 26.47
N GLN A 39 -55.46 -0.70 27.67
CA GLN A 39 -55.33 -2.05 28.26
C GLN A 39 -55.29 -3.29 27.34
N PHE A 40 -54.67 -4.44 27.68
CA PHE A 40 -53.85 -4.88 28.84
C PHE A 40 -53.14 -6.23 28.48
N SER A 41 -52.19 -6.85 29.20
CA SER A 41 -51.39 -6.53 30.41
C SER A 41 -50.07 -7.39 30.41
N ARG A 42 -49.68 -7.97 31.56
CA ARG A 42 -48.54 -8.87 31.88
C ARG A 42 -49.01 -9.89 32.95
N PRO A 43 -48.25 -10.92 33.45
CA PRO A 43 -46.78 -11.12 33.37
C PRO A 43 -46.20 -12.58 33.29
N ARG A 44 -44.88 -12.65 33.02
CA ARG A 44 -43.83 -13.53 33.62
C ARG A 44 -43.85 -15.09 33.58
N HIS A 45 -42.64 -15.62 33.33
CA HIS A 45 -41.99 -16.85 33.86
C HIS A 45 -42.27 -18.28 33.30
N ARG A 46 -41.36 -18.72 32.41
CA ARG A 46 -40.29 -19.73 32.70
C ARG A 46 -40.68 -21.14 33.22
N GLY A 47 -40.79 -22.12 32.30
CA GLY A 47 -40.27 -23.50 32.49
C GLY A 47 -41.25 -24.69 32.35
N GLY A 48 -40.71 -25.87 32.00
CA GLY A 48 -41.43 -27.14 31.72
C GLY A 48 -41.58 -27.37 30.20
N ARG A 49 -41.06 -28.41 29.52
CA ARG A 49 -40.97 -29.89 29.71
C ARG A 49 -42.29 -30.68 29.54
N GLY A 50 -42.50 -31.20 28.32
CA GLY A 50 -42.64 -32.66 28.09
C GLY A 50 -44.05 -33.24 27.80
N GLY A 51 -44.12 -34.09 26.77
CA GLY A 51 -45.26 -34.98 26.44
C GLY A 51 -46.36 -34.38 25.56
N GLY A 52 -47.04 -35.13 24.66
CA GLY A 52 -46.77 -36.49 24.18
C GLY A 52 -48.01 -37.21 23.62
N GLY A 53 -47.97 -37.69 22.35
CA GLY A 53 -49.12 -38.30 21.63
C GLY A 53 -50.10 -37.26 21.08
N GLY A 54 -50.88 -37.47 20.01
CA GLY A 54 -51.19 -38.67 19.20
C GLY A 54 -52.72 -38.87 19.13
N GLY A 55 -53.38 -39.22 18.01
CA GLY A 55 -52.97 -39.41 16.61
C GLY A 55 -54.23 -39.71 15.75
N GLY A 56 -54.13 -39.68 14.41
CA GLY A 56 -55.26 -39.98 13.51
C GLY A 56 -54.99 -39.65 12.02
N ALA A 57 -55.32 -40.58 11.13
CA ALA A 57 -55.14 -40.55 9.66
C ALA A 57 -56.45 -41.07 8.99
N PRO A 58 -56.58 -41.29 7.66
CA PRO A 58 -55.70 -41.06 6.49
C PRO A 58 -56.34 -40.07 5.45
N GLY A 59 -55.69 -39.51 4.42
CA GLY A 59 -54.78 -40.01 3.35
C GLY A 59 -55.27 -39.42 2.00
N PRO A 60 -54.83 -39.86 0.79
CA PRO A 60 -53.64 -40.66 0.44
C PRO A 60 -52.89 -40.17 -0.86
N TRP A 61 -51.83 -40.90 -1.27
CA TRP A 61 -51.04 -40.82 -2.53
C TRP A 61 -50.16 -39.58 -2.81
N SER A 62 -48.96 -39.69 -3.39
CA SER A 62 -48.04 -40.84 -3.55
C SER A 62 -46.63 -40.39 -3.97
N ARG A 63 -45.59 -41.09 -3.49
CA ARG A 63 -44.20 -41.06 -4.01
C ARG A 63 -43.71 -42.51 -4.08
N LEU A 64 -43.08 -42.90 -5.19
CA LEU A 64 -42.46 -44.23 -5.33
C LEU A 64 -41.01 -44.25 -4.83
N GLN A 65 -40.46 -45.46 -4.76
CA GLN A 65 -39.42 -45.84 -3.81
C GLN A 65 -38.21 -46.49 -4.53
N ASP A 66 -37.09 -46.56 -3.82
CA ASP A 66 -35.83 -47.15 -4.28
C ASP A 66 -35.92 -48.70 -4.44
N ASP A 67 -34.95 -49.28 -5.16
CA ASP A 67 -34.68 -50.73 -5.20
C ASP A 67 -33.15 -50.96 -5.19
N ASP A 68 -32.70 -52.04 -4.56
CA ASP A 68 -31.30 -52.30 -4.20
C ASP A 68 -30.56 -53.21 -5.20
N GLY A 69 -29.23 -53.25 -5.13
CA GLY A 69 -28.40 -54.01 -6.08
C GLY A 69 -26.97 -54.30 -5.63
N ASP A 70 -26.78 -54.67 -4.36
CA ASP A 70 -25.46 -54.98 -3.79
C ASP A 70 -25.03 -56.43 -4.10
N VAL A 71 -23.77 -56.65 -4.50
CA VAL A 71 -23.23 -57.97 -4.85
C VAL A 71 -21.94 -58.24 -4.09
N THR A 72 -21.98 -59.19 -3.16
CA THR A 72 -20.81 -59.67 -2.44
C THR A 72 -20.24 -60.93 -3.10
N MET A 73 -18.92 -60.99 -3.22
CA MET A 73 -18.15 -62.17 -3.62
C MET A 73 -16.93 -62.27 -2.71
N SER A 74 -16.84 -63.38 -1.98
CA SER A 74 -15.71 -63.72 -1.11
C SER A 74 -15.27 -65.15 -1.41
N ASP A 75 -13.99 -65.32 -1.75
CA ASP A 75 -13.12 -66.39 -1.26
C ASP A 75 -11.68 -66.15 -1.74
N GLY A 76 -10.69 -66.66 -1.01
CA GLY A 76 -9.25 -66.53 -1.31
C GLY A 76 -8.59 -67.92 -1.48
N PRO A 77 -7.35 -68.14 -1.00
CA PRO A 77 -6.28 -67.18 -0.69
C PRO A 77 -4.88 -67.62 -1.22
N GLN A 78 -3.98 -66.66 -1.49
CA GLN A 78 -2.49 -66.76 -1.58
C GLN A 78 -1.93 -65.49 -2.26
N ASP A 79 -0.70 -65.02 -2.05
CA ASP A 79 0.16 -64.91 -0.86
C ASP A 79 1.24 -63.82 -1.15
N MET A 80 2.02 -63.40 -0.14
CA MET A 80 3.29 -62.64 -0.23
C MET A 80 3.29 -61.18 -0.74
N GLY A 81 4.12 -60.36 -0.06
CA GLY A 81 4.99 -59.39 -0.75
C GLY A 81 4.50 -57.95 -0.93
N SER A 82 4.54 -57.13 0.12
CA SER A 82 4.20 -55.70 0.03
C SER A 82 5.30 -54.84 -0.62
N GLN A 83 5.03 -54.29 -1.81
CA GLN A 83 5.74 -53.12 -2.36
C GLN A 83 4.78 -51.96 -2.61
N ARG A 84 4.76 -50.96 -1.71
CA ARG A 84 3.95 -49.74 -1.90
C ARG A 84 4.71 -48.71 -2.73
N ARG A 85 4.29 -48.49 -3.98
CA ARG A 85 4.69 -47.32 -4.76
C ARG A 85 4.03 -46.05 -4.18
N PHE A 86 4.77 -44.95 -4.22
CA PHE A 86 4.36 -43.62 -3.75
C PHE A 86 3.51 -42.92 -4.83
N ASN A 87 2.43 -42.22 -4.44
CA ASN A 87 1.58 -41.46 -5.38
C ASN A 87 1.29 -40.04 -4.84
N PRO A 88 1.85 -38.96 -5.42
CA PRO A 88 1.95 -37.67 -4.76
C PRO A 88 0.98 -36.58 -5.26
N TYR A 89 -0.32 -36.64 -4.89
CA TYR A 89 -1.20 -35.44 -4.92
C TYR A 89 -2.28 -35.46 -3.82
N GLY A 90 -1.95 -34.91 -2.65
CA GLY A 90 -2.89 -34.73 -1.52
C GLY A 90 -3.16 -33.26 -1.24
N ARG A 91 -4.44 -32.83 -1.28
CA ARG A 91 -4.84 -31.42 -1.13
C ARG A 91 -5.15 -31.09 0.35
N PRO A 92 -4.53 -30.06 0.97
CA PRO A 92 -4.82 -29.73 2.37
C PRO A 92 -6.21 -29.11 2.56
N GLN A 93 -6.95 -29.57 3.57
CA GLN A 93 -8.25 -29.02 3.96
C GLN A 93 -8.17 -28.40 5.37
N ASN A 94 -8.89 -27.30 5.58
CA ASN A 94 -8.81 -26.47 6.79
C ASN A 94 -9.15 -27.24 8.08
N ARG A 95 -8.32 -27.07 9.12
CA ARG A 95 -8.74 -27.21 10.52
C ARG A 95 -8.43 -25.94 11.29
N ARG A 96 -9.48 -25.20 11.62
CA ARG A 96 -9.53 -24.23 12.70
C ARG A 96 -10.37 -24.85 13.83
N GLU A 97 -10.11 -24.42 15.06
CA GLU A 97 -10.92 -24.75 16.25
C GLU A 97 -10.93 -26.23 16.68
N GLU A 98 -10.06 -26.57 17.61
CA GLU A 98 -10.47 -27.41 18.75
C GLU A 98 -9.70 -26.99 20.01
N ARG A 99 -10.38 -26.30 20.92
CA ARG A 99 -9.96 -26.08 22.32
C ARG A 99 -11.07 -26.58 23.22
N ASN A 100 -10.69 -27.10 24.39
CA ASN A 100 -11.55 -27.59 25.48
C ASN A 100 -12.27 -28.94 25.22
N ARG A 101 -11.68 -30.04 25.73
CA ARG A 101 -12.29 -30.90 26.79
C ARG A 101 -11.46 -32.15 27.13
N LYS A 102 -10.92 -32.17 28.36
CA LYS A 102 -10.73 -33.31 29.29
C LYS A 102 -10.00 -32.75 30.54
N GLY A 103 -10.31 -33.14 31.77
CA GLY A 103 -11.37 -34.03 32.27
C GLY A 103 -12.01 -33.51 33.57
N ARG A 104 -12.92 -34.28 34.17
CA ARG A 104 -13.57 -33.99 35.47
C ARG A 104 -12.94 -34.81 36.59
N GLY A 105 -12.88 -34.22 37.79
CA GLY A 105 -12.59 -34.88 39.06
C GLY A 105 -11.93 -33.90 40.04
N GLY A 106 -12.40 -33.69 41.27
CA GLY A 106 -13.63 -34.18 41.91
C GLY A 106 -13.44 -34.38 43.41
N GLY A 107 -13.98 -33.49 44.25
CA GLY A 107 -13.89 -33.60 45.71
C GLY A 107 -14.21 -32.28 46.42
N ASN A 108 -14.95 -32.34 47.52
CA ASN A 108 -15.29 -31.19 48.36
C ASN A 108 -14.25 -31.03 49.48
N GLY A 109 -14.07 -29.79 49.95
CA GLY A 109 -13.36 -29.45 51.20
C GLY A 109 -13.82 -28.07 51.66
N ASN A 110 -14.08 -27.88 52.96
CA ASN A 110 -14.70 -26.68 53.52
C ASN A 110 -13.92 -26.15 54.73
N GLY A 111 -14.04 -24.84 54.98
CA GLY A 111 -13.32 -24.11 56.03
C GLY A 111 -11.96 -23.54 55.58
N GLY A 112 -11.46 -22.43 56.14
CA GLY A 112 -12.03 -21.55 57.17
C GLY A 112 -11.13 -21.41 58.38
N GLY A 113 -10.52 -20.23 58.56
CA GLY A 113 -9.69 -19.89 59.72
C GLY A 113 -8.65 -18.80 59.39
N ASN A 114 -8.55 -17.79 60.26
CA ASN A 114 -7.38 -16.90 60.32
C ASN A 114 -6.26 -17.59 61.12
N GLU A 115 -5.01 -17.20 60.92
CA GLU A 115 -4.24 -16.52 61.98
C GLU A 115 -2.92 -15.92 61.48
N ASP A 116 -2.33 -15.05 62.30
CA ASP A 116 -1.15 -14.24 61.98
C ASP A 116 0.17 -15.03 61.93
N ARG A 117 1.11 -14.52 61.12
CA ARG A 117 2.40 -13.99 61.63
C ARG A 117 3.20 -13.26 60.55
N GLY A 118 3.65 -12.05 60.86
CA GLY A 118 4.62 -11.32 60.05
C GLY A 118 6.02 -11.92 60.15
N GLY A 119 6.76 -11.97 59.03
CA GLY A 119 8.08 -12.60 58.96
C GLY A 119 8.95 -11.99 57.86
N ASN A 120 9.59 -10.86 58.15
CA ASN A 120 10.44 -10.16 57.19
C ASN A 120 11.85 -10.80 57.14
N ARG A 121 12.23 -11.46 56.03
CA ARG A 121 13.65 -11.73 55.73
C ARG A 121 13.97 -11.93 54.25
N TYR A 122 15.07 -11.30 53.84
CA TYR A 122 15.73 -11.51 52.56
C TYR A 122 16.49 -12.85 52.58
N GLY A 123 16.55 -13.53 51.44
CA GLY A 123 17.33 -14.75 51.25
C GLY A 123 17.33 -15.19 49.79
N GLY A 124 18.32 -14.75 49.02
CA GLY A 124 18.46 -15.15 47.62
C GLY A 124 19.05 -16.57 47.48
N ARG A 125 18.75 -17.25 46.38
CA ARG A 125 19.46 -18.48 45.98
C ARG A 125 20.01 -18.31 44.57
N ASN A 126 21.34 -18.32 44.47
CA ASN A 126 22.04 -18.18 43.20
C ASN A 126 22.10 -19.53 42.47
N GLY A 127 22.04 -19.50 41.14
CA GLY A 127 22.26 -20.66 40.27
C GLY A 127 23.06 -20.19 39.07
N GLY A 128 24.39 -20.40 39.11
CA GLY A 128 25.33 -19.77 38.18
C GLY A 128 25.82 -20.68 37.06
N GLY A 129 26.34 -20.05 36.00
CA GLY A 129 27.07 -20.74 34.93
C GLY A 129 27.34 -19.82 33.72
N GLY A 130 28.61 -19.52 33.44
CA GLY A 130 29.05 -18.96 32.15
C GLY A 130 29.29 -17.45 32.07
N SER A 131 30.56 -17.07 32.15
CA SER A 131 31.20 -15.85 31.60
C SER A 131 30.90 -15.68 30.08
N ASP A 132 30.95 -14.50 29.45
CA ASP A 132 30.83 -13.08 29.84
C ASP A 132 30.46 -12.31 28.55
N GLY A 133 29.89 -11.12 28.66
CA GLY A 133 29.41 -10.34 27.52
C GLY A 133 28.43 -9.23 27.89
N SER A 134 28.83 -8.37 28.83
CA SER A 134 28.19 -7.11 29.26
C SER A 134 26.83 -6.76 28.63
N ARG A 135 25.77 -7.43 29.10
CA ARG A 135 24.42 -6.90 28.97
C ARG A 135 24.28 -5.74 29.96
N LYS A 136 24.43 -4.51 29.48
CA LYS A 136 24.09 -3.30 30.25
C LYS A 136 22.68 -3.46 30.81
N ASN A 137 22.57 -3.60 32.13
CA ASN A 137 21.29 -3.71 32.81
C ASN A 137 20.76 -2.31 33.05
N TRP A 138 19.69 -1.96 32.35
CA TRP A 138 19.13 -0.61 32.42
C TRP A 138 18.08 -0.49 33.53
N PHE A 139 18.06 0.68 34.15
CA PHE A 139 17.13 1.01 35.23
C PHE A 139 16.42 2.31 34.92
N LYS A 140 15.08 2.26 34.96
CA LYS A 140 14.19 3.42 34.85
C LYS A 140 14.04 4.07 36.22
N MET A 141 14.60 5.25 36.36
CA MET A 141 14.48 6.10 37.54
C MET A 141 13.24 6.98 37.39
N THR A 142 12.37 7.02 38.40
CA THR A 142 11.10 7.77 38.37
C THR A 142 10.91 8.56 39.65
N ILE A 143 10.57 9.84 39.52
CA ILE A 143 10.41 10.78 40.63
C ILE A 143 8.96 11.28 40.62
N PRO A 144 8.09 10.81 41.53
CA PRO A 144 6.76 11.38 41.74
C PRO A 144 6.84 12.87 42.06
N PHE A 145 5.92 13.66 41.50
CA PHE A 145 5.90 15.13 41.59
C PHE A 145 7.12 15.83 40.95
N GLY A 146 7.99 15.07 40.27
CA GLY A 146 9.25 15.57 39.70
C GLY A 146 9.10 16.70 38.67
N LYS A 147 7.90 16.87 38.09
CA LYS A 147 7.59 17.97 37.17
C LYS A 147 7.57 19.36 37.84
N LYS A 148 7.44 19.45 39.17
CA LYS A 148 7.46 20.74 39.87
C LYS A 148 8.86 21.35 40.02
N TYR A 149 9.91 20.58 39.67
CA TYR A 149 11.31 20.99 39.80
C TYR A 149 11.91 21.29 38.43
N GLU A 150 12.82 22.27 38.39
CA GLU A 150 13.69 22.47 37.23
C GLU A 150 14.66 21.29 37.07
N LYS A 151 14.91 20.90 35.82
CA LYS A 151 15.72 19.72 35.46
C LYS A 151 17.08 19.77 36.15
N ASP A 152 17.78 20.90 36.04
CA ASP A 152 19.17 20.98 36.44
C ASP A 152 19.34 21.13 37.96
N TRP A 153 18.38 21.76 38.65
CA TRP A 153 18.26 21.68 40.11
C TRP A 153 18.03 20.24 40.58
N LEU A 154 17.11 19.51 39.93
CA LEU A 154 16.73 18.15 40.32
C LEU A 154 17.89 17.16 40.13
N LEU A 155 18.58 17.24 38.99
CA LEU A 155 19.74 16.40 38.69
C LEU A 155 20.94 16.76 39.61
N SER A 156 21.22 18.03 39.85
CA SER A 156 22.28 18.46 40.78
C SER A 156 22.00 18.04 42.23
N SER A 157 20.74 18.15 42.68
CA SER A 157 20.32 17.71 44.01
C SER A 157 20.43 16.20 44.18
N LEU A 158 20.09 15.41 43.15
CA LEU A 158 20.33 13.96 43.13
C LEU A 158 21.82 13.63 43.13
N GLN A 159 22.63 14.39 42.39
CA GLN A 159 24.06 14.17 42.31
C GLN A 159 24.73 14.41 43.67
N SER A 160 24.33 15.46 44.38
CA SER A 160 24.76 15.77 45.76
C SER A 160 24.30 14.72 46.78
N ALA A 161 23.09 14.18 46.64
CA ALA A 161 22.54 13.18 47.55
C ALA A 161 22.97 11.72 47.28
N SER A 162 23.69 11.48 46.18
CA SER A 162 24.15 10.16 45.73
C SER A 162 25.65 9.94 45.99
N SER A 163 26.04 8.70 46.26
CA SER A 163 27.45 8.32 46.50
C SER A 163 28.25 8.08 45.21
N THR A 164 27.74 8.49 44.05
CA THR A 164 28.24 8.05 42.73
C THR A 164 27.87 9.07 41.67
N THR A 165 28.80 9.41 40.77
CA THR A 165 28.53 10.29 39.62
C THR A 165 27.61 9.59 38.62
N PHE A 166 26.54 10.25 38.17
CA PHE A 166 25.56 9.66 37.26
C PHE A 166 25.28 10.50 36.01
N HIS A 167 24.95 9.82 34.90
CA HIS A 167 24.48 10.47 33.67
C HIS A 167 23.00 10.14 33.45
N ALA A 168 22.15 11.16 33.39
CA ALA A 168 20.70 11.00 33.30
C ALA A 168 20.24 10.83 31.83
N VAL A 169 20.23 9.59 31.34
CA VAL A 169 19.84 9.29 29.96
C VAL A 169 18.34 9.57 29.76
N HIS A 170 18.00 10.33 28.71
CA HIS A 170 16.62 10.60 28.27
C HIS A 170 15.70 11.12 29.41
N TYR A 171 16.13 12.19 30.09
CA TYR A 171 15.29 12.91 31.05
C TYR A 171 14.04 13.50 30.36
N HIS A 172 12.85 13.16 30.87
CA HIS A 172 11.56 13.64 30.37
C HIS A 172 10.54 13.75 31.53
N THR A 173 9.44 14.46 31.30
CA THR A 173 8.32 14.52 32.26
C THR A 173 7.08 13.81 31.72
N ASP A 174 6.54 12.89 32.52
CA ASP A 174 5.35 12.09 32.22
C ASP A 174 4.26 12.44 33.25
N GLY A 175 3.18 13.08 32.78
CA GLY A 175 2.11 13.62 33.61
C GLY A 175 2.63 14.62 34.66
N ASN A 176 2.79 14.15 35.89
CA ASN A 176 3.36 14.89 37.03
C ASN A 176 4.58 14.17 37.65
N LYS A 177 5.35 13.45 36.84
CA LYS A 177 6.54 12.68 37.26
C LYS A 177 7.72 13.08 36.38
N ALA A 178 8.93 13.14 36.95
CA ALA A 178 10.16 13.16 36.15
C ALA A 178 10.68 11.72 35.98
N GLN A 179 11.22 11.40 34.81
CA GLN A 179 11.69 10.07 34.44
C GLN A 179 12.98 10.15 33.63
N PHE A 180 13.96 9.31 33.97
CA PHE A 180 15.21 9.15 33.23
C PHE A 180 15.73 7.72 33.39
N TYR A 181 16.80 7.37 32.69
CA TYR A 181 17.39 6.04 32.71
C TYR A 181 18.88 6.10 33.05
N VAL A 182 19.39 5.01 33.61
CA VAL A 182 20.82 4.74 33.81
C VAL A 182 21.11 3.30 33.35
N ASP A 183 22.33 3.03 32.88
CA ASP A 183 22.73 1.78 32.23
C ASP A 183 23.57 0.85 33.11
N ASP A 184 23.74 1.20 34.40
CA ASP A 184 24.41 0.39 35.41
C ASP A 184 23.59 0.26 36.72
N SER A 185 23.82 -0.85 37.43
CA SER A 185 23.09 -1.18 38.67
C SER A 185 23.61 -0.46 39.91
N THR A 186 24.89 -0.11 39.95
CA THR A 186 25.54 0.51 41.11
C THR A 186 24.98 1.92 41.32
N THR A 187 24.93 2.71 40.26
CA THR A 187 24.39 4.07 40.23
C THR A 187 22.88 4.09 40.41
N ALA A 188 22.14 3.15 39.80
CA ALA A 188 20.71 2.99 40.02
C ALA A 188 20.39 2.77 41.51
N ASN A 189 21.16 1.90 42.18
CA ASN A 189 21.05 1.66 43.62
C ASN A 189 21.53 2.86 44.46
N ALA A 190 22.55 3.60 44.03
CA ALA A 190 23.00 4.83 44.72
C ALA A 190 21.91 5.93 44.69
N LEU A 191 21.27 6.13 43.54
CA LEU A 191 20.14 7.05 43.36
C LEU A 191 18.88 6.59 44.12
N PHE A 192 18.61 5.29 44.17
CA PHE A 192 17.54 4.74 45.01
C PHE A 192 17.82 4.97 46.51
N LYS A 193 19.09 4.82 46.94
CA LYS A 193 19.56 5.19 48.30
C LYS A 193 19.62 6.70 48.56
N ALA A 194 19.41 7.55 47.55
CA ALA A 194 19.22 9.00 47.72
C ALA A 194 17.74 9.38 47.95
N SER A 195 16.80 8.44 47.73
CA SER A 195 15.36 8.63 47.96
C SER A 195 15.07 9.16 49.37
N ARG A 196 14.25 10.22 49.43
CA ARG A 196 13.84 10.95 50.64
C ARG A 196 14.95 11.68 51.43
N LYS A 197 16.18 11.76 50.92
CA LYS A 197 17.25 12.61 51.52
C LYS A 197 17.11 14.08 51.13
N ILE A 198 16.79 14.35 49.86
CA ILE A 198 16.54 15.71 49.36
C ILE A 198 15.21 16.18 49.93
N THR A 199 15.21 17.34 50.59
CA THR A 199 14.01 18.03 51.05
C THR A 199 13.85 19.32 50.25
N ASP A 200 12.70 19.50 49.64
CA ASP A 200 12.33 20.69 48.87
C ASP A 200 11.86 21.84 49.79
N LYS A 201 11.78 23.06 49.24
CA LYS A 201 11.30 24.28 49.91
C LYS A 201 9.92 24.12 50.58
N ASP A 202 9.04 23.28 50.03
CA ASP A 202 7.72 23.00 50.59
C ASP A 202 7.76 21.91 51.70
N GLY A 203 8.94 21.57 52.22
CA GLY A 203 9.17 20.48 53.18
C GLY A 203 9.06 19.06 52.60
N TYR A 204 8.79 18.92 51.30
CA TYR A 204 8.55 17.64 50.66
C TYR A 204 9.86 16.84 50.44
N LYS A 205 9.88 15.58 50.89
CA LYS A 205 11.03 14.68 50.71
C LYS A 205 10.97 13.97 49.36
N VAL A 206 11.85 14.36 48.44
CA VAL A 206 11.89 13.87 47.05
C VAL A 206 12.07 12.35 47.04
N THR A 207 11.06 11.63 46.58
CA THR A 207 11.11 10.16 46.50
C THR A 207 11.63 9.73 45.12
N VAL A 208 12.63 8.86 45.11
CA VAL A 208 13.16 8.19 43.92
C VAL A 208 12.67 6.76 43.90
N LEU A 209 12.12 6.31 42.76
CA LEU A 209 11.72 4.94 42.48
C LEU A 209 12.62 4.36 41.39
N MET A 210 13.03 3.10 41.56
CA MET A 210 13.89 2.36 40.63
C MET A 210 13.13 1.16 40.09
N ASN A 211 13.07 1.00 38.77
CA ASN A 211 12.54 -0.19 38.11
C ASN A 211 13.58 -0.73 37.13
N SER A 212 13.82 -2.04 37.12
CA SER A 212 14.60 -2.66 36.03
C SER A 212 13.80 -2.57 34.72
N CYS A 213 14.47 -2.29 33.61
CA CYS A 213 13.88 -2.31 32.29
C CYS A 213 14.84 -2.96 31.27
N PRO A 214 14.35 -3.40 30.09
CA PRO A 214 15.22 -3.57 28.94
C PRO A 214 15.96 -2.25 28.64
N PRO A 215 17.03 -2.25 27.82
CA PRO A 215 17.56 -1.04 27.24
C PRO A 215 16.42 -0.15 26.74
N PRO A 216 16.37 1.14 27.12
CA PRO A 216 15.37 2.04 26.58
C PRO A 216 15.39 1.93 25.07
N THR A 217 14.21 1.95 24.46
CA THR A 217 14.11 2.49 23.10
C THR A 217 14.49 3.97 23.22
N LEU A 218 15.80 4.22 23.23
CA LEU A 218 16.35 5.52 22.94
C LEU A 218 15.67 5.95 21.66
N ILE A 219 15.04 7.12 21.70
CA ILE A 219 14.63 7.80 20.48
C ILE A 219 15.95 8.26 19.86
N TYR A 220 16.66 7.33 19.21
CA TYR A 220 17.82 7.60 18.40
C TYR A 220 17.35 8.62 17.39
N THR A 221 17.90 9.83 17.49
CA THR A 221 17.40 11.00 16.78
C THR A 221 17.18 10.65 15.31
N ASP A 222 15.94 10.74 14.84
CA ASP A 222 15.66 10.52 13.43
C ASP A 222 16.52 11.47 12.62
N LEU A 223 17.19 10.95 11.58
CA LEU A 223 17.98 11.75 10.65
C LEU A 223 17.09 12.86 10.13
N LYS A 224 17.46 14.11 10.41
CA LYS A 224 16.68 15.28 10.00
C LYS A 224 16.65 15.34 8.48
N ALA A 225 15.70 16.10 7.92
CA ALA A 225 15.63 16.31 6.48
C ALA A 225 16.97 16.80 5.87
N ALA A 226 17.71 17.66 6.57
CA ALA A 226 19.05 18.09 6.16
C ALA A 226 20.08 16.94 6.21
N ASP A 227 20.09 16.16 7.30
CA ASP A 227 20.99 15.02 7.48
C ASP A 227 20.79 13.96 6.38
N LEU A 228 19.53 13.77 5.92
CA LEU A 228 19.17 12.87 4.82
C LEU A 228 19.67 13.36 3.45
N GLU A 229 19.63 14.66 3.17
CA GLU A 229 20.18 15.20 1.91
C GLU A 229 21.72 15.10 1.87
N HIS A 230 22.40 15.31 3.00
CA HIS A 230 23.85 15.07 3.09
C HIS A 230 24.21 13.58 2.95
N LEU A 231 23.42 12.67 3.53
CA LEU A 231 23.55 11.23 3.29
C LEU A 231 23.34 10.89 1.81
N LYS A 232 22.32 11.45 1.16
CA LYS A 232 22.06 11.28 -0.28
C LYS A 232 23.22 11.80 -1.14
N GLN A 233 23.84 12.93 -0.78
CA GLN A 233 25.04 13.46 -1.47
C GLN A 233 26.26 12.55 -1.30
N CYS A 234 26.51 12.03 -0.09
CA CYS A 234 27.57 11.06 0.18
C CYS A 234 27.35 9.76 -0.63
N MET A 235 26.12 9.23 -0.64
CA MET A 235 25.74 8.05 -1.43
C MET A 235 25.90 8.30 -2.94
N ALA A 236 25.58 9.49 -3.45
CA ALA A 236 25.75 9.83 -4.85
C ALA A 236 27.22 9.90 -5.29
N LYS A 237 28.15 10.38 -4.43
CA LYS A 237 29.60 10.30 -4.69
C LYS A 237 30.13 8.86 -4.68
N ARG A 238 29.46 7.97 -3.95
CA ARG A 238 29.78 6.54 -3.77
C ARG A 238 29.07 5.62 -4.76
N PHE A 239 28.42 6.17 -5.78
CA PHE A 239 27.68 5.43 -6.80
C PHE A 239 28.41 5.45 -8.14
N ASP A 240 28.77 4.27 -8.65
CA ASP A 240 29.24 4.07 -10.02
C ASP A 240 28.06 3.76 -10.94
N GLY A 241 27.69 4.75 -11.76
CA GLY A 241 26.63 4.63 -12.75
C GLY A 241 26.96 3.69 -13.92
N SER A 242 28.24 3.36 -14.16
CA SER A 242 28.64 2.42 -15.22
C SER A 242 28.40 0.97 -14.82
N GLN A 243 28.60 0.63 -13.55
CA GLN A 243 28.36 -0.71 -12.99
C GLN A 243 27.00 -0.84 -12.29
N GLN A 244 26.27 0.27 -12.11
CA GLN A 244 25.10 0.37 -11.23
C GLN A 244 25.45 -0.19 -9.83
N ALA A 245 26.54 0.34 -9.26
CA ALA A 245 27.15 -0.14 -8.02
C ALA A 245 27.21 0.97 -6.97
N LEU A 246 26.87 0.64 -5.71
CA LEU A 246 26.88 1.58 -4.59
C LEU A 246 27.80 1.09 -3.46
N ASP A 247 28.82 1.88 -3.12
CA ASP A 247 29.78 1.53 -2.07
C ASP A 247 29.50 2.23 -0.73
N LEU A 248 28.87 1.52 0.21
CA LEU A 248 28.63 1.99 1.57
C LEU A 248 29.61 1.39 2.59
N ASN A 249 30.77 0.88 2.13
CA ASN A 249 31.84 0.36 3.00
C ASN A 249 32.21 1.36 4.10
N ASN A 250 32.05 0.93 5.36
CA ASN A 250 32.36 1.70 6.57
C ASN A 250 31.84 3.15 6.57
N ILE A 251 30.62 3.40 6.07
CA ILE A 251 30.06 4.76 5.89
C ILE A 251 30.08 5.65 7.15
N ARG A 252 30.15 5.05 8.35
CA ARG A 252 30.25 5.78 9.62
C ARG A 252 31.52 6.64 9.76
N VAL A 253 32.58 6.38 9.00
CA VAL A 253 33.82 7.18 9.00
C VAL A 253 33.98 8.03 7.74
N ASP A 254 32.94 8.18 6.93
CA ASP A 254 33.00 8.94 5.69
C ASP A 254 33.33 10.43 5.95
N PRO A 255 34.33 11.03 5.27
CA PRO A 255 34.74 12.40 5.53
C PRO A 255 33.64 13.45 5.35
N ASP A 256 32.72 13.29 4.40
CA ASP A 256 31.62 14.24 4.21
C ASP A 256 30.70 14.22 5.43
N LEU A 257 30.26 13.03 5.84
CA LEU A 257 29.32 12.85 6.96
C LEU A 257 29.95 13.26 8.30
N VAL A 258 31.22 12.91 8.52
CA VAL A 258 31.99 13.33 9.70
C VAL A 258 32.18 14.85 9.74
N SER A 259 32.44 15.51 8.59
CA SER A 259 32.57 16.98 8.53
C SER A 259 31.30 17.72 8.95
N GLN A 260 30.13 17.15 8.65
CA GLN A 260 28.82 17.70 9.03
C GLN A 260 28.33 17.21 10.40
N ASN A 261 29.14 16.42 11.13
CA ASN A 261 28.80 15.82 12.43
C ASN A 261 27.55 14.89 12.37
N ILE A 262 27.38 14.16 11.27
CA ILE A 262 26.25 13.24 11.03
C ILE A 262 26.68 11.79 11.29
N GLU A 263 26.21 11.18 12.38
CA GLU A 263 26.52 9.78 12.70
C GLU A 263 25.57 8.79 11.99
N VAL A 264 25.91 8.38 10.77
CA VAL A 264 25.25 7.27 10.08
C VAL A 264 25.82 5.94 10.57
N THR A 265 24.97 5.07 11.13
CA THR A 265 25.39 3.75 11.65
C THR A 265 24.43 2.67 11.16
N LEU A 266 24.80 1.91 10.11
CA LEU A 266 23.87 1.02 9.41
C LEU A 266 23.33 -0.15 10.25
N ASN A 267 23.98 -0.52 11.36
CA ASN A 267 23.41 -1.50 12.30
C ASN A 267 22.26 -0.95 13.19
N ARG A 268 21.86 0.31 12.98
CA ARG A 268 20.64 0.94 13.52
C ARG A 268 19.56 1.00 12.46
N ARG A 269 18.36 0.48 12.79
CA ARG A 269 17.17 0.45 11.94
C ARG A 269 16.91 1.75 11.17
N ASN A 270 16.90 2.91 11.85
CA ASN A 270 16.53 4.18 11.22
C ASN A 270 17.55 4.62 10.15
N SER A 271 18.85 4.35 10.35
CA SER A 271 19.88 4.60 9.34
C SER A 271 19.77 3.63 8.15
N MET A 272 19.51 2.34 8.41
CA MET A 272 19.33 1.35 7.32
C MET A 272 18.08 1.66 6.49
N LEU A 273 16.94 1.96 7.11
CA LEU A 273 15.71 2.32 6.41
C LEU A 273 15.85 3.64 5.64
N ALA A 274 16.63 4.61 6.14
CA ALA A 274 16.95 5.83 5.40
C ALA A 274 17.77 5.54 4.13
N VAL A 275 18.82 4.71 4.22
CA VAL A 275 19.60 4.26 3.07
C VAL A 275 18.72 3.52 2.05
N ILE A 276 17.90 2.57 2.50
CA ILE A 276 16.98 1.81 1.63
C ILE A 276 15.98 2.73 0.92
N LYS A 277 15.45 3.75 1.63
CA LYS A 277 14.56 4.77 1.03
C LYS A 277 15.28 5.62 -0.01
N ILE A 278 16.52 6.04 0.25
CA ILE A 278 17.32 6.81 -0.72
C ILE A 278 17.61 5.95 -1.97
N ILE A 279 17.89 4.66 -1.82
CA ILE A 279 18.05 3.74 -2.96
C ILE A 279 16.74 3.62 -3.75
N GLU A 280 15.63 3.33 -3.09
CA GLU A 280 14.28 3.22 -3.68
C GLU A 280 13.84 4.49 -4.45
N GLU A 281 14.11 5.68 -3.91
CA GLU A 281 13.69 6.96 -4.49
C GLU A 281 14.59 7.50 -5.61
N ASN A 282 15.83 6.98 -5.77
CA ASN A 282 16.82 7.58 -6.68
C ASN A 282 17.51 6.58 -7.62
N ILE A 283 17.68 5.31 -7.21
CA ILE A 283 18.43 4.26 -7.94
C ILE A 283 17.82 2.85 -7.72
N PRO A 284 16.53 2.62 -8.07
CA PRO A 284 15.87 1.30 -7.91
C PRO A 284 16.48 0.20 -8.81
N GLU A 285 17.19 0.58 -9.87
CA GLU A 285 17.88 -0.30 -10.83
C GLU A 285 19.25 -0.82 -10.32
N LEU A 286 19.63 -0.54 -9.07
CA LEU A 286 20.92 -0.90 -8.48
C LEU A 286 21.23 -2.41 -8.61
N VAL A 287 22.38 -2.73 -9.20
CA VAL A 287 22.81 -4.11 -9.49
C VAL A 287 23.80 -4.63 -8.44
N CYS A 288 24.63 -3.75 -7.87
CA CYS A 288 25.66 -4.10 -6.88
C CYS A 288 25.59 -3.20 -5.63
N LEU A 289 25.60 -3.80 -4.43
CA LEU A 289 25.61 -3.08 -3.16
C LEU A 289 26.71 -3.61 -2.23
N ASN A 290 27.56 -2.70 -1.75
CA ASN A 290 28.56 -3.02 -0.72
C ASN A 290 28.15 -2.44 0.64
N LEU A 291 28.00 -3.33 1.64
CA LEU A 291 27.72 -3.02 3.05
C LEU A 291 28.84 -3.52 3.98
N SER A 292 30.04 -3.80 3.45
CA SER A 292 31.16 -4.29 4.25
C SER A 292 31.58 -3.33 5.38
N ASN A 293 32.22 -3.87 6.43
CA ASN A 293 32.76 -3.14 7.58
C ASN A 293 31.75 -2.31 8.41
N ASN A 294 30.44 -2.53 8.25
CA ASN A 294 29.38 -1.73 8.89
C ASN A 294 28.87 -2.27 10.24
N ARG A 295 29.51 -3.31 10.79
CA ARG A 295 29.16 -3.96 12.06
C ARG A 295 27.69 -4.43 12.12
N LEU A 296 27.19 -4.93 11.00
CA LEU A 296 25.87 -5.53 10.89
C LEU A 296 25.86 -6.87 11.64
N HIS A 297 25.06 -6.95 12.71
CA HIS A 297 24.89 -8.16 13.53
C HIS A 297 23.54 -8.87 13.31
N ARG A 298 22.62 -8.22 12.57
CA ARG A 298 21.31 -8.73 12.15
C ARG A 298 20.93 -8.15 10.79
N LEU A 299 20.12 -8.87 10.02
CA LEU A 299 19.65 -8.45 8.69
C LEU A 299 18.13 -8.18 8.62
N ASP A 300 17.40 -8.26 9.75
CA ASP A 300 15.98 -7.89 9.87
C ASP A 300 15.66 -6.51 9.26
N ASP A 301 16.52 -5.52 9.54
CA ASP A 301 16.31 -4.12 9.14
C ASP A 301 16.74 -3.85 7.67
N LEU A 302 17.33 -4.84 6.99
CA LEU A 302 17.69 -4.80 5.56
C LEU A 302 16.62 -5.48 4.66
N ALA A 303 15.75 -6.33 5.22
CA ALA A 303 14.84 -7.21 4.46
C ALA A 303 13.91 -6.49 3.46
N ASP A 304 13.56 -5.21 3.70
CA ASP A 304 12.75 -4.41 2.79
C ASP A 304 13.40 -4.23 1.39
N ILE A 305 14.73 -4.40 1.28
CA ILE A 305 15.47 -4.29 0.01
C ILE A 305 14.97 -5.27 -1.06
N ILE A 306 14.46 -6.44 -0.67
CA ILE A 306 13.96 -7.50 -1.59
C ILE A 306 12.88 -6.96 -2.55
N ASN A 307 12.00 -6.09 -2.04
CA ASN A 307 10.87 -5.56 -2.80
C ASN A 307 11.19 -4.23 -3.49
N LYS A 308 12.30 -3.58 -3.11
CA LYS A 308 12.66 -2.22 -3.53
C LYS A 308 13.80 -2.17 -4.55
N VAL A 309 14.64 -3.20 -4.57
CA VAL A 309 15.79 -3.33 -5.49
C VAL A 309 15.76 -4.72 -6.14
N PRO A 310 14.75 -5.01 -6.99
CA PRO A 310 14.55 -6.36 -7.54
C PRO A 310 15.66 -6.82 -8.49
N ASN A 311 16.49 -5.88 -8.96
CA ASN A 311 17.58 -6.10 -9.92
C ASN A 311 18.97 -6.28 -9.25
N LEU A 312 19.04 -6.28 -7.92
CA LEU A 312 20.26 -6.53 -7.15
C LEU A 312 20.79 -7.96 -7.39
N LYS A 313 22.01 -8.06 -7.93
CA LYS A 313 22.71 -9.32 -8.25
C LYS A 313 23.96 -9.54 -7.42
N ILE A 314 24.61 -8.48 -6.96
CA ILE A 314 25.87 -8.53 -6.21
C ILE A 314 25.66 -7.87 -4.85
N LEU A 315 25.98 -8.59 -3.77
CA LEU A 315 25.86 -8.07 -2.40
C LEU A 315 27.11 -8.41 -1.59
N ASN A 316 27.84 -7.40 -1.13
CA ASN A 316 28.99 -7.59 -0.25
C ASN A 316 28.59 -7.27 1.22
N LEU A 317 28.68 -8.26 2.10
CA LEU A 317 28.46 -8.17 3.55
C LEU A 317 29.74 -8.47 4.36
N SER A 318 30.93 -8.44 3.75
CA SER A 318 32.18 -8.85 4.43
C SER A 318 32.55 -7.97 5.64
N HIS A 319 33.35 -8.50 6.55
CA HIS A 319 33.82 -7.84 7.78
C HIS A 319 32.68 -7.23 8.62
N ASN A 320 31.55 -7.93 8.71
CA ASN A 320 30.43 -7.60 9.59
C ASN A 320 30.38 -8.56 10.80
N GLU A 321 29.38 -8.40 11.66
CA GLU A 321 29.25 -9.14 12.92
C GLU A 321 28.20 -10.27 12.84
N LEU A 322 27.94 -10.81 11.63
CA LEU A 322 26.91 -11.83 11.41
C LEU A 322 27.34 -13.18 12.00
N LYS A 323 26.63 -13.63 13.04
CA LYS A 323 27.01 -14.82 13.84
C LYS A 323 26.41 -16.13 13.34
N THR A 324 25.34 -16.09 12.56
CA THR A 324 24.68 -17.30 12.04
C THR A 324 24.17 -17.07 10.63
N GLU A 325 24.25 -18.10 9.81
CA GLU A 325 23.69 -18.18 8.46
C GLU A 325 22.19 -17.87 8.39
N ARG A 326 21.46 -18.03 9.51
CA ARG A 326 20.03 -17.71 9.64
C ARG A 326 19.69 -16.22 9.49
N GLU A 327 20.67 -15.32 9.60
CA GLU A 327 20.44 -13.91 9.24
C GLU A 327 20.22 -13.77 7.73
N LEU A 328 20.78 -14.67 6.90
CA LEU A 328 20.55 -14.67 5.45
C LEU A 328 19.14 -15.16 5.07
N ASP A 329 18.43 -15.85 5.97
CA ASP A 329 17.01 -16.18 5.78
C ASP A 329 16.14 -14.92 5.65
N LYS A 330 16.59 -13.78 6.19
CA LYS A 330 15.92 -12.47 6.05
C LYS A 330 16.01 -11.90 4.64
N LEU A 331 16.95 -12.39 3.83
CA LEU A 331 17.22 -11.97 2.46
C LEU A 331 16.81 -13.03 1.40
N LYS A 332 16.25 -14.17 1.83
CA LYS A 332 15.67 -15.21 0.95
C LYS A 332 14.60 -14.57 0.05
N GLY A 333 14.93 -14.42 -1.24
CA GLY A 333 14.13 -13.71 -2.23
C GLY A 333 15.00 -12.91 -3.21
N LEU A 334 16.17 -12.42 -2.78
CA LEU A 334 17.16 -11.82 -3.68
C LEU A 334 17.70 -12.85 -4.67
N LYS A 335 17.83 -12.46 -5.94
CA LYS A 335 18.34 -13.30 -7.04
C LYS A 335 19.85 -13.12 -7.21
N LEU A 336 20.59 -13.21 -6.09
CA LEU A 336 22.03 -12.97 -6.06
C LEU A 336 22.79 -13.95 -6.96
N VAL A 337 23.74 -13.40 -7.71
CA VAL A 337 24.74 -14.08 -8.54
C VAL A 337 26.07 -14.13 -7.81
N GLU A 338 26.41 -13.06 -7.07
CA GLU A 338 27.62 -12.95 -6.27
C GLU A 338 27.33 -12.41 -4.86
N LEU A 339 27.99 -12.99 -3.86
CA LEU A 339 27.83 -12.68 -2.43
C LEU A 339 29.20 -12.72 -1.74
N SER A 340 29.44 -11.80 -0.81
CA SER A 340 30.62 -11.83 0.06
C SER A 340 30.20 -11.86 1.53
N LEU A 341 30.71 -12.83 2.28
CA LEU A 341 30.51 -13.07 3.70
C LEU A 341 31.83 -13.11 4.49
N GLU A 342 32.99 -13.06 3.82
CA GLU A 342 34.34 -13.10 4.41
C GLU A 342 34.46 -12.24 5.70
N GLY A 343 35.17 -12.75 6.69
CA GLY A 343 35.40 -12.04 7.96
C GLY A 343 34.20 -11.98 8.91
N ASN A 344 33.02 -12.48 8.53
CA ASN A 344 31.91 -12.65 9.47
C ASN A 344 32.10 -13.88 10.37
N PRO A 345 31.74 -13.82 11.66
CA PRO A 345 31.87 -14.95 12.59
C PRO A 345 31.21 -16.26 12.14
N LEU A 346 30.12 -16.20 11.37
CA LEU A 346 29.43 -17.39 10.83
C LEU A 346 30.33 -18.30 9.99
N CYS A 347 31.36 -17.75 9.32
CA CYS A 347 32.24 -18.54 8.46
C CYS A 347 33.04 -19.56 9.27
N GLY A 348 33.40 -19.23 10.52
CA GLY A 348 34.09 -20.12 11.45
C GLY A 348 33.23 -21.23 12.05
N HIS A 349 31.96 -21.39 11.63
CA HIS A 349 31.09 -22.49 12.06
C HIS A 349 31.14 -23.70 11.10
N TYR A 350 31.74 -23.54 9.92
CA TYR A 350 31.83 -24.59 8.90
C TYR A 350 33.21 -25.25 8.92
N LYS A 351 33.22 -26.59 8.87
CA LYS A 351 34.48 -27.38 8.82
C LYS A 351 35.02 -27.55 7.40
N ASN A 352 34.12 -27.62 6.41
CA ASN A 352 34.46 -27.81 5.01
C ASN A 352 33.79 -26.74 4.16
N GLN A 353 34.47 -26.30 3.10
CA GLN A 353 33.91 -25.31 2.15
C GLN A 353 32.63 -25.81 1.47
N ALA A 354 32.49 -27.13 1.25
CA ALA A 354 31.29 -27.73 0.68
C ALA A 354 30.04 -27.55 1.57
N ASP A 355 30.19 -27.67 2.89
CA ASP A 355 29.09 -27.49 3.86
C ASP A 355 28.64 -26.02 3.90
N PHE A 356 29.61 -25.10 3.84
CA PHE A 356 29.36 -23.66 3.75
C PHE A 356 28.63 -23.29 2.46
N VAL A 357 29.17 -23.68 1.30
CA VAL A 357 28.56 -23.44 -0.02
C VAL A 357 27.16 -24.03 -0.11
N SER A 358 26.93 -25.22 0.43
CA SER A 358 25.60 -25.84 0.51
C SER A 358 24.63 -25.01 1.36
N ALA A 359 25.05 -24.60 2.57
CA ALA A 359 24.24 -23.76 3.45
C ALA A 359 23.95 -22.36 2.88
N ILE A 360 24.85 -21.78 2.08
CA ILE A 360 24.57 -20.52 1.38
C ILE A 360 23.62 -20.74 0.19
N ARG A 361 23.78 -21.83 -0.58
CA ARG A 361 22.92 -22.12 -1.75
C ARG A 361 21.51 -22.56 -1.40
N GLU A 362 21.27 -23.11 -0.21
CA GLU A 362 19.91 -23.29 0.34
C GLU A 362 19.15 -21.95 0.48
N ARG A 363 19.87 -20.81 0.52
CA ARG A 363 19.33 -19.45 0.72
C ARG A 363 19.35 -18.65 -0.59
N PHE A 364 20.39 -18.85 -1.41
CA PHE A 364 20.54 -18.23 -2.73
C PHE A 364 20.87 -19.29 -3.80
N PRO A 365 19.87 -20.02 -4.35
CA PRO A 365 20.12 -21.13 -5.28
C PRO A 365 20.78 -20.72 -6.61
N LYS A 366 20.70 -19.45 -7.00
CA LYS A 366 21.29 -18.91 -8.23
C LYS A 366 22.71 -18.37 -8.06
N LEU A 367 23.30 -18.52 -6.88
CA LEU A 367 24.63 -17.99 -6.58
C LEU A 367 25.73 -18.72 -7.35
N LEU A 368 26.47 -17.96 -8.17
CA LEU A 368 27.59 -18.43 -8.98
C LEU A 368 28.95 -18.11 -8.35
N ARG A 369 29.05 -17.03 -7.56
CA ARG A 369 30.30 -16.62 -6.90
C ARG A 369 30.08 -16.35 -5.40
N LEU A 370 30.98 -16.83 -4.56
CA LEU A 370 30.95 -16.64 -3.10
C LEU A 370 32.36 -16.33 -2.61
N ASP A 371 32.52 -15.20 -1.92
CA ASP A 371 33.82 -14.73 -1.40
C ASP A 371 34.89 -14.67 -2.50
N GLY A 372 34.51 -14.17 -3.68
CA GLY A 372 35.36 -14.07 -4.87
C GLY A 372 35.62 -15.40 -5.60
N HIS A 373 35.29 -16.54 -5.00
CA HIS A 373 35.47 -17.86 -5.60
C HIS A 373 34.28 -18.27 -6.46
N ASP A 374 34.55 -18.79 -7.65
CA ASP A 374 33.55 -19.34 -8.54
C ASP A 374 33.06 -20.70 -8.02
N LEU A 375 31.74 -20.87 -7.98
CA LEU A 375 31.08 -22.07 -7.49
C LEU A 375 30.68 -22.99 -8.67
N PRO A 376 30.75 -24.33 -8.52
CA PRO A 376 30.31 -25.24 -9.58
C PRO A 376 28.84 -24.98 -9.96
N PRO A 377 28.39 -25.20 -11.21
CA PRO A 377 27.03 -24.89 -11.63
C PRO A 377 25.97 -25.41 -10.65
N PRO A 378 24.98 -24.59 -10.24
CA PRO A 378 23.92 -25.05 -9.33
C PRO A 378 23.15 -26.22 -9.97
N ILE A 379 22.92 -27.30 -9.20
CA ILE A 379 22.17 -28.48 -9.67
C ILE A 379 20.67 -28.14 -9.66
N VAL A 380 20.25 -27.37 -10.66
CA VAL A 380 18.84 -27.08 -10.93
C VAL A 380 18.34 -28.13 -11.91
N PHE A 381 17.40 -28.96 -11.47
CA PHE A 381 16.50 -29.61 -12.41
C PHE A 381 15.61 -28.51 -12.98
N ASP A 382 15.89 -28.10 -14.22
CA ASP A 382 15.27 -26.91 -14.82
C ASP A 382 13.85 -27.18 -15.31
N LEU A 383 12.97 -27.38 -14.33
CA LEU A 383 11.57 -27.03 -14.47
C LEU A 383 11.54 -25.50 -14.61
N GLU A 384 11.59 -25.01 -15.85
CA GLU A 384 11.37 -23.61 -16.21
C GLU A 384 9.95 -23.18 -15.82
N VAL A 385 9.72 -22.97 -14.53
CA VAL A 385 8.64 -22.13 -14.02
C VAL A 385 9.08 -20.69 -14.21
N ALA A 386 9.28 -20.31 -15.49
CA ALA A 386 9.29 -18.93 -15.91
C ALA A 386 8.03 -18.28 -15.32
N PRO A 387 8.14 -17.12 -14.63
CA PRO A 387 7.01 -16.52 -13.94
C PRO A 387 5.94 -16.21 -14.97
N ALA A 388 4.84 -16.98 -14.94
CA ALA A 388 3.92 -17.16 -16.06
C ALA A 388 3.51 -15.82 -16.67
N THR A 389 4.08 -15.52 -17.84
CA THR A 389 3.96 -14.20 -18.48
C THR A 389 2.50 -13.98 -18.84
N LEU A 390 1.86 -13.03 -18.16
CA LEU A 390 0.47 -12.68 -18.44
C LEU A 390 0.36 -12.23 -19.91
N PRO A 391 -0.69 -12.66 -20.64
CA PRO A 391 -0.92 -12.18 -22.00
C PRO A 391 -0.91 -10.65 -22.06
N PRO A 392 -0.35 -10.03 -23.12
CA PRO A 392 -0.24 -8.58 -23.20
C PRO A 392 -1.63 -7.93 -23.22
N CYS A 393 -1.86 -7.00 -22.30
CA CYS A 393 -3.09 -6.22 -22.26
C CYS A 393 -3.27 -5.44 -23.57
N LYS A 394 -4.44 -5.59 -24.19
CA LYS A 394 -4.85 -4.79 -25.35
C LYS A 394 -5.77 -3.64 -24.90
N ALA A 395 -6.07 -2.74 -25.83
CA ALA A 395 -7.22 -1.84 -25.73
C ALA A 395 -8.50 -2.59 -26.15
N SER A 396 -9.48 -1.88 -26.69
CA SER A 396 -10.79 -2.42 -27.10
C SER A 396 -10.71 -3.61 -28.07
N TYR A 397 -11.69 -4.51 -27.97
CA TYR A 397 -11.89 -5.66 -28.85
C TYR A 397 -13.35 -5.78 -29.30
N PHE A 398 -13.58 -5.79 -30.62
CA PHE A 398 -14.92 -5.65 -31.22
C PHE A 398 -15.40 -6.86 -32.04
N CYS A 399 -14.61 -7.93 -32.16
CA CYS A 399 -14.77 -9.04 -33.12
C CYS A 399 -14.70 -8.65 -34.62
N SER A 400 -15.46 -7.64 -35.07
CA SER A 400 -15.45 -7.16 -36.46
C SER A 400 -15.65 -5.63 -36.55
N GLU A 401 -15.39 -5.06 -37.73
CA GLU A 401 -15.50 -3.62 -37.97
C GLU A 401 -16.98 -3.17 -38.05
N GLU A 402 -17.90 -4.05 -38.47
CA GLU A 402 -19.35 -3.79 -38.48
C GLU A 402 -19.89 -3.69 -37.04
N ILE A 403 -19.53 -4.66 -36.18
CA ILE A 403 -19.91 -4.67 -34.76
C ILE A 403 -19.33 -3.45 -34.04
N LYS A 404 -18.07 -3.09 -34.33
CA LYS A 404 -17.44 -1.86 -33.85
C LYS A 404 -18.24 -0.62 -34.21
N ASN A 405 -18.62 -0.45 -35.48
CA ASN A 405 -19.37 0.73 -35.93
C ASN A 405 -20.77 0.80 -35.30
N ILE A 406 -21.46 -0.34 -35.15
CA ILE A 406 -22.75 -0.42 -34.44
C ILE A 406 -22.60 0.01 -32.97
N ILE A 407 -21.63 -0.55 -32.24
CA ILE A 407 -21.43 -0.23 -30.82
C ILE A 407 -20.97 1.22 -30.62
N LEU A 408 -20.03 1.74 -31.42
CA LEU A 408 -19.58 3.12 -31.29
C LEU A 408 -20.70 4.12 -31.58
N CYS A 409 -21.52 3.88 -32.60
CA CYS A 409 -22.69 4.70 -32.91
C CYS A 409 -23.72 4.66 -31.76
N PHE A 410 -24.03 3.47 -31.23
CA PHE A 410 -24.88 3.30 -30.05
C PHE A 410 -24.34 4.07 -28.84
N LEU A 411 -23.04 3.95 -28.51
CA LEU A 411 -22.45 4.59 -27.35
C LEU A 411 -22.42 6.12 -27.48
N GLN A 412 -22.15 6.65 -28.66
CA GLN A 412 -22.20 8.08 -28.92
C GLN A 412 -23.61 8.64 -28.69
N GLN A 413 -24.65 7.99 -29.21
CA GLN A 413 -26.05 8.40 -29.01
C GLN A 413 -26.47 8.22 -27.54
N TYR A 414 -26.22 7.05 -26.96
CA TYR A 414 -26.59 6.70 -25.59
C TYR A 414 -26.01 7.71 -24.59
N TYR A 415 -24.70 8.00 -24.65
CA TYR A 415 -24.07 8.91 -23.71
C TYR A 415 -24.37 10.39 -23.98
N SER A 416 -24.60 10.78 -25.24
CA SER A 416 -25.10 12.13 -25.57
C SER A 416 -26.44 12.41 -24.88
N ILE A 417 -27.35 11.43 -24.84
CA ILE A 417 -28.59 11.53 -24.06
C ILE A 417 -28.30 11.46 -22.55
N TYR A 418 -27.49 10.50 -22.10
CA TYR A 418 -27.20 10.26 -20.68
C TYR A 418 -26.59 11.47 -19.95
N ASP A 419 -25.79 12.27 -20.65
CA ASP A 419 -25.10 13.46 -20.11
C ASP A 419 -25.81 14.79 -20.44
N SER A 420 -26.83 14.79 -21.30
CA SER A 420 -27.64 15.98 -21.61
C SER A 420 -28.28 16.63 -20.37
N GLY A 421 -28.48 15.84 -19.31
CA GLY A 421 -29.14 16.24 -18.08
C GLY A 421 -30.65 15.95 -18.04
N ASP A 422 -31.24 15.40 -19.10
CA ASP A 422 -32.50 14.66 -19.08
C ASP A 422 -32.27 13.28 -19.70
N ARG A 423 -32.54 12.22 -18.94
CA ARG A 423 -32.33 10.84 -19.38
C ARG A 423 -33.61 10.18 -19.90
N GLN A 424 -34.76 10.87 -19.92
CA GLN A 424 -36.03 10.32 -20.43
C GLN A 424 -35.95 9.74 -21.86
N PRO A 425 -35.23 10.33 -22.84
CA PRO A 425 -35.14 9.77 -24.19
C PRO A 425 -34.46 8.38 -24.27
N LEU A 426 -33.84 7.91 -23.19
CA LEU A 426 -33.35 6.52 -23.12
C LEU A 426 -34.49 5.48 -23.09
N LEU A 427 -35.75 5.89 -22.90
CA LEU A 427 -36.92 4.99 -22.94
C LEU A 427 -37.05 4.22 -24.27
N ASP A 428 -36.48 4.73 -25.36
CA ASP A 428 -36.47 4.07 -26.67
C ASP A 428 -35.25 3.14 -26.86
N ALA A 429 -34.23 3.25 -26.01
CA ALA A 429 -33.04 2.40 -26.00
C ALA A 429 -33.18 1.14 -25.13
N TYR A 430 -34.15 1.09 -24.20
CA TYR A 430 -34.40 -0.06 -23.31
C TYR A 430 -35.63 -0.85 -23.73
N HIS A 431 -35.55 -2.19 -23.64
CA HIS A 431 -36.67 -3.09 -23.85
C HIS A 431 -37.75 -2.92 -22.76
N ASP A 432 -39.03 -3.18 -23.08
CA ASP A 432 -40.13 -3.06 -22.11
C ASP A 432 -39.89 -3.89 -20.83
N GLY A 433 -39.30 -5.08 -20.97
CA GLY A 433 -38.89 -5.95 -19.86
C GLY A 433 -37.43 -5.78 -19.41
N ALA A 434 -36.75 -4.67 -19.72
CA ALA A 434 -35.33 -4.50 -19.40
C ALA A 434 -35.03 -4.52 -17.89
N ALA A 435 -33.84 -5.02 -17.53
CA ALA A 435 -33.36 -5.10 -16.15
C ALA A 435 -32.04 -4.34 -15.94
N PHE A 436 -32.01 -3.43 -14.96
CA PHE A 436 -30.82 -2.69 -14.54
C PHE A 436 -30.38 -3.05 -13.12
N SER A 437 -29.07 -3.06 -12.86
CA SER A 437 -28.56 -2.98 -11.48
C SER A 437 -27.22 -2.24 -11.35
N LEU A 438 -27.06 -1.55 -10.22
CA LEU A 438 -25.86 -0.80 -9.84
C LEU A 438 -25.01 -1.57 -8.82
N SER A 439 -23.69 -1.39 -8.87
CA SER A 439 -22.75 -1.90 -7.87
C SER A 439 -21.55 -0.96 -7.68
N ILE A 440 -20.94 -0.97 -6.49
CA ILE A 440 -19.70 -0.25 -6.18
C ILE A 440 -18.72 -1.14 -5.39
N PRO A 441 -17.41 -0.79 -5.31
CA PRO A 441 -16.46 -1.47 -4.44
C PRO A 441 -16.94 -1.55 -2.99
N PHE A 442 -16.67 -2.68 -2.33
CA PHE A 442 -16.92 -2.81 -0.89
C PHE A 442 -15.92 -1.95 -0.10
N THR A 443 -16.42 -0.96 0.65
CA THR A 443 -15.62 -0.16 1.60
C THR A 443 -15.98 -0.50 3.05
N LEU A 444 -15.00 -0.34 3.95
CA LEU A 444 -15.19 -0.36 5.41
C LEU A 444 -15.31 1.05 6.00
N GLN A 445 -15.22 2.10 5.17
CA GLN A 445 -15.38 3.48 5.60
C GLN A 445 -16.84 3.75 5.97
N ASN A 446 -17.05 4.67 6.92
CA ASN A 446 -18.38 5.15 7.27
C ASN A 446 -19.05 5.76 6.02
N PRO A 447 -20.28 5.35 5.63
CA PRO A 447 -20.95 5.86 4.43
C PRO A 447 -21.00 7.40 4.33
N SER A 448 -21.12 8.11 5.46
CA SER A 448 -21.11 9.59 5.49
C SER A 448 -19.75 10.24 5.20
N LYS A 449 -18.71 9.43 4.97
CA LYS A 449 -17.37 9.85 4.51
C LYS A 449 -16.96 9.19 3.18
N SER A 450 -17.84 8.42 2.56
CA SER A 450 -17.60 7.81 1.25
C SER A 450 -17.92 8.81 0.15
N SER A 451 -16.98 9.08 -0.76
CA SER A 451 -17.27 9.89 -1.94
C SER A 451 -18.26 9.24 -2.91
N LEU A 452 -18.52 7.93 -2.76
CA LEU A 452 -19.54 7.16 -3.50
C LEU A 452 -20.89 7.09 -2.75
N GLY A 453 -21.18 8.04 -1.87
CA GLY A 453 -22.36 8.04 -0.99
C GLY A 453 -23.69 7.88 -1.72
N ASP A 454 -23.89 8.60 -2.83
CA ASP A 454 -25.14 8.57 -3.60
C ASP A 454 -25.42 7.21 -4.27
N TYR A 455 -24.36 6.48 -4.61
CA TYR A 455 -24.43 5.12 -5.17
C TYR A 455 -24.57 4.04 -4.09
N GLN A 456 -24.17 4.34 -2.85
CA GLN A 456 -24.10 3.36 -1.76
C GLN A 456 -25.48 2.81 -1.35
N LYS A 457 -26.55 3.60 -1.50
CA LYS A 457 -27.95 3.23 -1.18
C LYS A 457 -28.53 2.15 -2.12
N ASP A 458 -28.04 2.09 -3.36
CA ASP A 458 -28.57 1.23 -4.43
C ASP A 458 -27.60 0.11 -4.87
N SER A 459 -26.42 0.01 -4.26
CA SER A 459 -25.37 -0.96 -4.62
C SER A 459 -25.75 -2.41 -4.30
N ARG A 460 -26.02 -3.21 -5.33
CA ARG A 460 -26.52 -4.59 -5.27
C ARG A 460 -25.40 -5.65 -5.21
N ASN A 461 -24.76 -5.81 -4.04
CA ASN A 461 -23.69 -6.80 -3.85
C ASN A 461 -24.21 -8.13 -3.27
N ILE A 462 -24.58 -9.09 -4.12
CA ILE A 462 -25.19 -10.38 -3.72
C ILE A 462 -24.30 -11.18 -2.72
N ARG A 463 -22.96 -11.11 -2.85
CA ARG A 463 -22.01 -11.78 -1.94
C ARG A 463 -22.09 -11.25 -0.50
N ARG A 464 -22.53 -10.00 -0.31
CA ARG A 464 -22.78 -9.38 1.01
C ARG A 464 -24.25 -9.52 1.45
N MET A 465 -25.20 -9.43 0.52
CA MET A 465 -26.64 -9.51 0.77
C MET A 465 -27.12 -10.97 0.92
N LYS A 466 -26.53 -11.75 1.84
CA LYS A 466 -26.80 -13.19 1.93
C LYS A 466 -28.23 -13.54 2.37
N ASP A 467 -28.80 -12.76 3.27
CA ASP A 467 -29.97 -13.17 4.06
C ASP A 467 -31.20 -12.28 3.84
N ASP A 468 -31.20 -11.48 2.77
CA ASP A 468 -32.30 -10.56 2.39
C ASP A 468 -32.66 -10.69 0.90
N PRO A 469 -33.60 -11.60 0.54
CA PRO A 469 -34.14 -11.72 -0.82
C PRO A 469 -34.92 -10.49 -1.26
N THR A 470 -35.63 -9.83 -0.35
CA THR A 470 -36.50 -8.69 -0.64
C THR A 470 -35.69 -7.50 -1.15
N THR A 471 -34.57 -7.16 -0.50
CA THR A 471 -33.69 -6.09 -0.99
C THR A 471 -32.90 -6.51 -2.23
N ARG A 472 -32.57 -7.79 -2.43
CA ARG A 472 -31.98 -8.27 -3.71
C ARG A 472 -32.91 -8.03 -4.91
N PHE A 473 -34.22 -8.12 -4.68
CA PHE A 473 -35.24 -7.79 -5.68
C PHE A 473 -35.40 -6.27 -5.81
N ARG A 474 -35.60 -5.55 -4.70
CA ARG A 474 -35.77 -4.07 -4.67
C ARG A 474 -34.61 -3.27 -5.31
N LEU A 475 -33.38 -3.79 -5.27
CA LEU A 475 -32.21 -3.15 -5.89
C LEU A 475 -32.01 -3.51 -7.38
N MET A 476 -32.83 -4.41 -7.93
CA MET A 476 -32.93 -4.60 -9.39
C MET A 476 -34.06 -3.70 -9.89
N LYS A 477 -33.77 -2.82 -10.85
CA LYS A 477 -34.81 -2.01 -11.52
C LYS A 477 -35.28 -2.83 -12.72
N HIS A 478 -36.59 -3.05 -12.85
CA HIS A 478 -37.18 -3.91 -13.88
C HIS A 478 -38.30 -3.17 -14.60
N THR A 479 -38.36 -3.34 -15.92
CA THR A 479 -39.04 -2.51 -16.94
C THR A 479 -38.34 -1.18 -17.24
N ARG A 480 -38.34 -0.77 -18.53
CA ARG A 480 -37.66 0.45 -19.00
C ARG A 480 -38.04 1.71 -18.22
N LEU A 481 -39.29 1.83 -17.79
CA LEU A 481 -39.76 2.98 -17.01
C LEU A 481 -39.01 3.06 -15.66
N ASN A 482 -38.93 1.95 -14.92
CA ASN A 482 -38.21 1.91 -13.64
C ASN A 482 -36.69 2.03 -13.83
N VAL A 483 -36.15 1.53 -14.94
CA VAL A 483 -34.74 1.72 -15.31
C VAL A 483 -34.46 3.21 -15.54
N VAL A 484 -35.17 3.88 -16.46
CA VAL A 484 -34.92 5.27 -16.83
C VAL A 484 -35.30 6.26 -15.72
N ALA A 485 -36.34 5.98 -14.92
CA ALA A 485 -36.63 6.74 -13.71
C ALA A 485 -35.45 6.68 -12.73
N PHE A 486 -34.89 5.48 -12.47
CA PHE A 486 -33.72 5.35 -11.61
C PHE A 486 -32.46 5.99 -12.21
N LEU A 487 -32.26 5.92 -13.52
CA LEU A 487 -31.14 6.62 -14.16
C LEU A 487 -31.27 8.14 -13.99
N ASN A 488 -32.47 8.71 -13.99
CA ASN A 488 -32.70 10.12 -13.67
C ASN A 488 -32.44 10.48 -12.19
N GLU A 489 -32.52 9.53 -11.25
CA GLU A 489 -32.09 9.75 -9.85
C GLU A 489 -30.57 9.80 -9.66
N LEU A 490 -29.78 9.26 -10.60
CA LEU A 490 -28.31 9.25 -10.50
C LEU A 490 -27.72 10.65 -10.75
N PRO A 491 -26.58 10.99 -10.13
CA PRO A 491 -25.89 12.27 -10.37
C PRO A 491 -25.74 12.63 -11.86
N LYS A 492 -25.79 13.92 -12.19
CA LYS A 492 -25.48 14.40 -13.55
C LYS A 492 -24.00 14.21 -13.85
N THR A 493 -23.73 13.73 -15.06
CA THR A 493 -22.45 13.21 -15.51
C THR A 493 -21.97 13.88 -16.78
N GLN A 494 -20.67 13.78 -17.04
CA GLN A 494 -20.02 14.02 -18.32
C GLN A 494 -19.02 12.88 -18.55
N HIS A 495 -19.24 12.03 -19.53
CA HIS A 495 -18.37 10.92 -19.90
C HIS A 495 -17.30 11.39 -20.90
N ASP A 496 -16.10 10.85 -20.78
CA ASP A 496 -15.09 10.99 -21.83
C ASP A 496 -15.26 9.85 -22.85
N ILE A 497 -15.94 10.16 -23.96
CA ILE A 497 -16.23 9.19 -25.02
C ILE A 497 -14.95 8.75 -25.76
N ALA A 498 -13.91 9.58 -25.78
CA ALA A 498 -12.67 9.30 -26.50
C ALA A 498 -11.75 8.31 -25.75
N SER A 499 -11.90 8.16 -24.43
CA SER A 499 -11.13 7.19 -23.62
C SER A 499 -11.90 5.92 -23.25
N LEU A 500 -13.06 5.66 -23.89
CA LEU A 500 -13.82 4.42 -23.68
C LEU A 500 -13.11 3.20 -24.27
N ILE A 501 -12.86 2.21 -23.41
CA ILE A 501 -12.41 0.87 -23.78
C ILE A 501 -13.65 -0.03 -23.88
N VAL A 502 -13.75 -0.81 -24.96
CA VAL A 502 -14.92 -1.66 -25.23
C VAL A 502 -14.48 -3.09 -25.53
N ASP A 503 -15.00 -4.05 -24.78
CA ASP A 503 -14.78 -5.48 -24.98
C ASP A 503 -16.10 -6.17 -25.34
N VAL A 504 -16.22 -6.72 -26.56
CA VAL A 504 -17.33 -7.60 -26.93
C VAL A 504 -17.17 -8.94 -26.23
N ASN A 505 -18.06 -9.25 -25.28
CA ASN A 505 -18.03 -10.48 -24.50
C ASN A 505 -18.61 -11.66 -25.30
N THR A 506 -19.75 -11.42 -25.96
CA THR A 506 -20.50 -12.44 -26.70
C THR A 506 -21.26 -11.78 -27.85
N TYR A 507 -21.25 -12.39 -29.03
CA TYR A 507 -22.07 -11.99 -30.17
C TYR A 507 -22.76 -13.20 -30.79
N THR A 508 -24.07 -13.09 -31.05
CA THR A 508 -24.90 -14.05 -31.77
C THR A 508 -25.93 -13.31 -32.63
N ALA A 509 -26.65 -14.03 -33.50
CA ALA A 509 -27.73 -13.45 -34.31
C ALA A 509 -28.90 -12.87 -33.49
N THR A 510 -29.02 -13.18 -32.20
CA THR A 510 -30.09 -12.72 -31.30
C THR A 510 -29.61 -11.84 -30.17
N LEU A 511 -28.31 -11.74 -29.92
CA LEU A 511 -27.76 -11.12 -28.72
C LEU A 511 -26.36 -10.52 -28.96
N LEU A 512 -26.15 -9.29 -28.51
CA LEU A 512 -24.84 -8.65 -28.43
C LEU A 512 -24.58 -8.23 -26.97
N ALA A 513 -23.55 -8.80 -26.36
CA ALA A 513 -23.12 -8.50 -25.00
C ALA A 513 -21.71 -7.90 -25.03
N PHE A 514 -21.56 -6.71 -24.43
CA PHE A 514 -20.30 -5.96 -24.43
C PHE A 514 -20.11 -5.16 -23.14
N THR A 515 -18.84 -5.05 -22.72
CA THR A 515 -18.40 -4.28 -21.55
C THR A 515 -17.77 -2.98 -22.03
N VAL A 516 -18.24 -1.86 -21.49
CA VAL A 516 -17.67 -0.53 -21.68
C VAL A 516 -16.98 -0.11 -20.39
N SER A 517 -15.69 0.21 -20.45
CA SER A 517 -14.91 0.72 -19.31
C SER A 517 -14.36 2.10 -19.64
N GLY A 518 -14.42 3.03 -18.69
CA GLY A 518 -14.02 4.42 -18.94
C GLY A 518 -14.11 5.31 -17.71
N VAL A 519 -14.07 6.62 -17.94
CA VAL A 519 -14.12 7.65 -16.89
C VAL A 519 -15.27 8.62 -17.17
N PHE A 520 -15.95 9.04 -16.10
CA PHE A 520 -16.87 10.17 -16.13
C PHE A 520 -16.60 11.14 -14.99
N LYS A 521 -17.09 12.36 -15.15
CA LYS A 521 -17.02 13.41 -14.15
C LYS A 521 -18.43 13.81 -13.73
N GLU A 522 -18.64 14.00 -12.43
CA GLU A 522 -19.88 14.52 -11.85
C GLU A 522 -19.85 16.06 -11.75
N ASN A 523 -21.00 16.67 -11.46
CA ASN A 523 -21.11 18.11 -11.21
C ASN A 523 -20.42 18.55 -9.90
N GLY A 524 -19.09 18.59 -9.91
CA GLY A 524 -18.24 19.07 -8.83
C GLY A 524 -16.92 19.66 -9.34
N LYS A 525 -16.29 20.52 -8.52
CA LYS A 525 -14.95 21.08 -8.77
C LYS A 525 -13.82 20.34 -8.03
N SER A 526 -14.16 19.40 -7.13
CA SER A 526 -13.18 18.59 -6.41
C SER A 526 -12.69 17.39 -7.23
N ARG A 527 -11.50 16.88 -6.91
CA ARG A 527 -10.96 15.65 -7.51
C ARG A 527 -11.87 14.43 -7.26
N ASP A 528 -12.63 14.43 -6.17
CA ASP A 528 -13.55 13.35 -5.81
C ASP A 528 -14.78 13.22 -6.74
N SER A 529 -14.97 14.15 -7.69
CA SER A 529 -16.03 14.10 -8.71
C SER A 529 -15.70 13.19 -9.91
N PHE A 530 -14.46 12.69 -10.03
CA PHE A 530 -14.05 11.79 -11.11
C PHE A 530 -14.28 10.32 -10.74
N ARG A 531 -15.12 9.65 -11.51
CA ARG A 531 -15.42 8.22 -11.38
C ARG A 531 -14.84 7.44 -12.55
N ALA A 532 -14.33 6.25 -12.26
CA ALA A 532 -14.09 5.24 -13.27
C ALA A 532 -15.22 4.22 -13.19
N PHE A 533 -15.70 3.76 -14.34
CA PHE A 533 -16.83 2.84 -14.43
C PHE A 533 -16.49 1.61 -15.29
N SER A 534 -17.26 0.55 -15.08
CA SER A 534 -17.40 -0.54 -16.03
C SER A 534 -18.88 -0.86 -16.15
N ARG A 535 -19.40 -0.89 -17.38
CA ARG A 535 -20.83 -1.07 -17.68
C ARG A 535 -20.98 -2.21 -18.67
N VAL A 536 -21.74 -3.24 -18.30
CA VAL A 536 -22.05 -4.36 -19.18
C VAL A 536 -23.43 -4.12 -19.77
N PHE A 537 -23.50 -3.98 -21.08
CA PHE A 537 -24.74 -3.98 -21.84
C PHE A 537 -24.96 -5.36 -22.44
N ILE A 538 -26.20 -5.86 -22.35
CA ILE A 538 -26.70 -6.95 -23.18
C ILE A 538 -27.87 -6.38 -23.96
N ALA A 539 -27.77 -6.42 -25.29
CA ALA A 539 -28.76 -5.89 -26.20
C ALA A 539 -29.21 -6.92 -27.23
N VAL A 540 -30.42 -6.74 -27.74
CA VAL A 540 -30.96 -7.45 -28.91
C VAL A 540 -30.98 -6.51 -30.12
N PRO A 541 -30.89 -7.01 -31.37
CA PRO A 541 -31.03 -6.17 -32.56
C PRO A 541 -32.39 -5.46 -32.62
N ALA A 542 -32.39 -4.19 -33.03
CA ALA A 542 -33.60 -3.38 -33.20
C ALA A 542 -33.55 -2.57 -34.49
N GLY A 543 -34.43 -2.90 -35.44
CA GLY A 543 -34.35 -2.37 -36.81
C GLY A 543 -33.06 -2.82 -37.51
N ASN A 544 -32.62 -2.05 -38.52
CA ASN A 544 -31.52 -2.48 -39.40
C ASN A 544 -30.12 -2.35 -38.78
N THR A 545 -29.93 -1.45 -37.80
CA THR A 545 -28.62 -1.14 -37.18
C THR A 545 -28.70 -0.77 -35.69
N GLY A 546 -29.89 -0.75 -35.08
CA GLY A 546 -30.08 -0.35 -33.69
C GLY A 546 -29.86 -1.48 -32.68
N LEU A 547 -29.65 -1.10 -31.42
CA LEU A 547 -29.51 -2.00 -30.28
C LEU A 547 -30.55 -1.64 -29.22
N CYS A 548 -31.35 -2.62 -28.78
CA CYS A 548 -32.31 -2.47 -27.69
C CYS A 548 -31.82 -3.22 -26.45
N ILE A 549 -31.60 -2.51 -25.35
CA ILE A 549 -30.96 -3.03 -24.14
C ILE A 549 -31.96 -3.89 -23.35
N VAL A 550 -31.59 -5.15 -23.09
CA VAL A 550 -32.36 -6.09 -22.24
C VAL A 550 -31.78 -6.21 -20.83
N ASN A 551 -30.45 -6.17 -20.68
CA ASN A 551 -29.79 -6.13 -19.38
C ASN A 551 -28.69 -5.06 -19.35
N ASP A 552 -28.58 -4.40 -18.20
CA ASP A 552 -27.60 -3.34 -17.94
C ASP A 552 -27.04 -3.47 -16.52
N GLN A 553 -25.73 -3.61 -16.41
CA GLN A 553 -25.05 -3.64 -15.11
C GLN A 553 -23.99 -2.54 -15.05
N LEU A 554 -24.20 -1.55 -14.19
CA LEU A 554 -23.24 -0.49 -13.94
C LEU A 554 -22.42 -0.77 -12.68
N PHE A 555 -21.10 -0.72 -12.81
CA PHE A 555 -20.14 -0.70 -11.70
C PHE A 555 -19.44 0.66 -11.64
N VAL A 556 -19.51 1.35 -10.50
CA VAL A 556 -18.90 2.69 -10.30
C VAL A 556 -17.86 2.65 -9.20
N ARG A 557 -16.70 3.25 -9.43
CA ARG A 557 -15.64 3.47 -8.43
C ARG A 557 -15.02 4.85 -8.60
N ASN A 558 -14.20 5.26 -7.63
CA ASN A 558 -13.33 6.42 -7.82
C ASN A 558 -12.28 6.13 -8.91
N ALA A 559 -11.99 7.14 -9.74
CA ALA A 559 -10.90 7.05 -10.70
C ALA A 559 -9.53 7.18 -10.02
N THR A 560 -8.53 6.44 -10.52
CA THR A 560 -7.14 6.57 -10.09
C THR A 560 -6.50 7.83 -10.67
N THR A 561 -5.36 8.27 -10.12
CA THR A 561 -4.59 9.41 -10.68
C THR A 561 -4.29 9.21 -12.16
N GLU A 562 -4.00 7.98 -12.58
CA GLU A 562 -3.56 7.65 -13.93
C GLU A 562 -4.71 7.43 -14.92
N GLU A 563 -5.93 7.25 -14.44
CA GLU A 563 -7.14 7.33 -15.27
C GLU A 563 -7.56 8.78 -15.47
N ILE A 564 -7.50 9.61 -14.41
CA ILE A 564 -7.80 11.06 -14.47
C ILE A 564 -6.80 11.82 -15.35
N ARG A 565 -5.55 11.35 -15.47
CA ARG A 565 -4.53 11.93 -16.37
C ARG A 565 -4.74 11.62 -17.85
N ARG A 566 -5.43 10.52 -18.17
CA ARG A 566 -5.63 10.05 -19.56
C ARG A 566 -7.03 10.37 -20.08
N ALA A 567 -8.02 10.42 -19.19
CA ALA A 567 -9.36 10.90 -19.52
C ALA A 567 -9.46 12.43 -19.47
N PHE A 568 -10.33 13.01 -20.29
CA PHE A 568 -10.49 14.47 -20.46
C PHE A 568 -9.20 15.21 -20.87
N VAL A 569 -8.21 14.48 -21.38
CA VAL A 569 -7.19 15.04 -22.26
C VAL A 569 -7.95 15.50 -23.50
N ALA A 570 -8.24 16.81 -23.58
CA ALA A 570 -8.69 17.40 -24.82
C ALA A 570 -7.69 17.00 -25.91
N PRO A 571 -8.13 16.58 -27.11
CA PRO A 571 -7.21 16.28 -28.20
C PRO A 571 -6.34 17.51 -28.40
N ALA A 572 -5.04 17.38 -28.07
CA ALA A 572 -4.15 18.52 -27.89
C ALA A 572 -4.25 19.40 -29.13
N PRO A 573 -4.69 20.67 -28.96
CA PRO A 573 -5.56 21.36 -29.91
C PRO A 573 -5.03 21.18 -31.30
N THR A 574 -5.69 20.30 -32.07
CA THR A 574 -5.11 19.73 -33.29
C THR A 574 -4.63 20.89 -34.13
N PRO A 575 -3.31 21.00 -34.43
CA PRO A 575 -2.83 22.08 -35.27
C PRO A 575 -3.66 22.01 -36.54
N SER A 576 -4.34 23.13 -36.85
CA SER A 576 -5.31 23.20 -37.94
C SER A 576 -4.70 22.56 -39.18
N SER A 577 -5.48 21.77 -39.92
CA SER A 577 -5.02 20.99 -41.06
C SER A 577 -4.68 21.85 -42.31
N SER A 578 -4.03 23.00 -42.10
CA SER A 578 -2.80 23.28 -42.82
C SER A 578 -1.89 22.05 -42.73
N PRO A 579 -1.40 21.50 -43.85
CA PRO A 579 -0.49 20.36 -43.78
C PRO A 579 0.78 20.74 -43.01
N VAL A 580 1.32 19.80 -42.24
CA VAL A 580 2.74 19.85 -41.85
C VAL A 580 3.54 20.10 -43.14
N PRO A 581 4.48 21.06 -43.19
CA PRO A 581 5.32 21.27 -44.35
C PRO A 581 6.27 20.07 -44.57
N THR A 582 5.74 18.99 -45.14
CA THR A 582 6.53 17.96 -45.81
C THR A 582 7.39 18.70 -46.81
N LEU A 583 8.71 18.70 -46.59
CA LEU A 583 9.65 19.42 -47.43
C LEU A 583 9.35 19.06 -48.89
N SER A 584 9.16 20.07 -49.73
CA SER A 584 8.96 19.86 -51.16
C SER A 584 10.17 19.12 -51.75
N ALA A 585 10.01 18.39 -52.86
CA ALA A 585 11.13 17.63 -53.45
C ALA A 585 12.41 18.49 -53.65
N PRO A 586 12.34 19.76 -54.13
CA PRO A 586 13.50 20.65 -54.18
C PRO A 586 14.14 20.93 -52.81
N GLN A 587 13.35 21.04 -51.73
CA GLN A 587 13.87 21.22 -50.37
C GLN A 587 14.50 19.94 -49.82
N GLN A 588 13.99 18.75 -50.17
CA GLN A 588 14.62 17.47 -49.80
C GLN A 588 15.96 17.28 -50.52
N GLU A 589 16.03 17.59 -51.81
CA GLU A 589 17.27 17.57 -52.59
C GLU A 589 18.29 18.59 -52.06
N MET A 590 17.85 19.82 -51.79
CA MET A 590 18.69 20.87 -51.20
C MET A 590 19.20 20.48 -49.80
N LEU A 591 18.37 19.85 -48.97
CA LEU A 591 18.77 19.32 -47.66
C LEU A 591 19.85 18.24 -47.78
N ALA A 592 19.67 17.26 -48.67
CA ALA A 592 20.66 16.23 -48.92
C ALA A 592 21.99 16.82 -49.40
N ALA A 593 21.93 17.76 -50.36
CA ALA A 593 23.11 18.47 -50.86
C ALA A 593 23.81 19.31 -49.77
N PHE A 594 23.05 19.94 -48.86
CA PHE A 594 23.61 20.78 -47.80
C PHE A 594 24.24 19.96 -46.66
N SER A 595 23.64 18.83 -46.29
CA SER A 595 24.23 17.85 -45.36
C SER A 595 25.54 17.29 -45.92
N LEU A 596 25.58 16.95 -47.21
CA LEU A 596 26.79 16.50 -47.88
C LEU A 596 27.89 17.58 -47.93
N LYS A 597 27.53 18.84 -48.26
CA LYS A 597 28.47 19.97 -48.38
C LYS A 597 28.99 20.50 -47.03
N SER A 598 28.15 20.51 -45.99
CA SER A 598 28.52 20.97 -44.64
C SER A 598 29.23 19.89 -43.81
N GLY A 599 28.89 18.62 -44.07
CA GLY A 599 29.26 17.46 -43.23
C GLY A 599 28.36 17.29 -42.01
N MET A 600 27.37 18.16 -41.77
CA MET A 600 26.40 18.01 -40.69
C MET A 600 25.37 16.92 -40.98
N ASN A 601 24.74 16.38 -39.93
CA ASN A 601 23.58 15.51 -40.07
C ASN A 601 22.35 16.26 -40.61
N LEU A 602 21.30 15.51 -40.95
CA LEU A 602 20.11 16.05 -41.62
C LEU A 602 19.35 17.06 -40.74
N GLU A 603 19.25 16.85 -39.43
CA GLU A 603 18.52 17.75 -38.53
C GLU A 603 19.16 19.15 -38.47
N TRP A 604 20.48 19.22 -38.26
CA TRP A 604 21.21 20.49 -38.21
C TRP A 604 21.36 21.13 -39.59
N SER A 605 21.40 20.32 -40.66
CA SER A 605 21.37 20.83 -42.04
C SER A 605 20.02 21.45 -42.39
N GLN A 606 18.92 20.79 -42.01
CA GLN A 606 17.56 21.30 -42.23
C GLN A 606 17.35 22.59 -41.45
N LYS A 607 17.78 22.63 -40.18
CA LYS A 607 17.72 23.85 -39.38
C LYS A 607 18.52 24.98 -40.01
N CYS A 608 19.75 24.71 -40.47
CA CYS A 608 20.59 25.74 -41.10
C CYS A 608 19.98 26.31 -42.40
N LEU A 609 19.29 25.50 -43.20
CA LEU A 609 18.52 25.96 -44.36
C LEU A 609 17.25 26.73 -43.97
N GLN A 610 16.50 26.26 -42.96
CA GLN A 610 15.29 26.92 -42.46
C GLN A 610 15.60 28.29 -41.83
N ASP A 611 16.66 28.40 -41.04
CA ASP A 611 17.14 29.65 -40.42
C ASP A 611 17.70 30.66 -41.47
N ASN A 612 17.78 30.27 -42.75
CA ASN A 612 18.28 31.08 -43.88
C ASN A 612 17.34 31.06 -45.10
N ASP A 613 16.02 30.96 -44.87
CA ASP A 613 14.98 31.10 -45.91
C ASP A 613 15.06 30.09 -47.09
N TRP A 614 15.75 28.96 -46.90
CA TRP A 614 16.13 27.99 -47.95
C TRP A 614 17.04 28.55 -49.06
N ASP A 615 17.83 29.60 -48.77
CA ASP A 615 18.94 30.03 -49.63
C ASP A 615 20.19 29.20 -49.33
N PHE A 616 20.55 28.32 -50.28
CA PHE A 616 21.68 27.40 -50.19
C PHE A 616 23.06 28.10 -50.13
N GLU A 617 23.22 29.25 -50.79
CA GLU A 617 24.49 29.97 -50.80
C GLU A 617 24.67 30.78 -49.51
N ARG A 618 23.63 31.50 -49.09
CA ARG A 618 23.60 32.24 -47.83
C ARG A 618 23.77 31.32 -46.62
N ALA A 619 23.07 30.19 -46.58
CA ALA A 619 23.26 29.17 -45.56
C ALA A 619 24.69 28.62 -45.56
N ALA A 620 25.31 28.39 -46.72
CA ALA A 620 26.68 27.88 -46.80
C ALA A 620 27.72 28.90 -46.33
N GLN A 621 27.54 30.18 -46.64
CA GLN A 621 28.39 31.27 -46.15
C GLN A 621 28.31 31.40 -44.62
N ILE A 622 27.09 31.43 -44.07
CA ILE A 622 26.86 31.57 -42.62
C ILE A 622 27.33 30.33 -41.85
N PHE A 623 27.09 29.12 -42.37
CA PHE A 623 27.67 27.88 -41.85
C PHE A 623 29.21 27.95 -41.81
N THR A 624 29.86 28.41 -42.89
CA THR A 624 31.32 28.50 -42.95
C THR A 624 31.86 29.50 -41.92
N GLY A 625 31.20 30.65 -41.76
CA GLY A 625 31.54 31.65 -40.74
C GLY A 625 31.36 31.15 -39.30
N LEU A 626 30.29 30.41 -39.02
CA LEU A 626 30.04 29.82 -37.69
C LEU A 626 31.00 28.66 -37.38
N LYS A 627 31.36 27.85 -38.38
CA LYS A 627 32.36 26.78 -38.25
C LYS A 627 33.76 27.33 -37.98
N ALA A 628 34.16 28.38 -38.70
CA ALA A 628 35.43 29.07 -38.46
C ALA A 628 35.50 29.74 -37.07
N GLN A 629 34.36 30.09 -36.47
CA GLN A 629 34.26 30.64 -35.12
C GLN A 629 34.09 29.56 -34.02
N GLY A 630 34.07 28.27 -34.37
CA GLY A 630 33.86 27.18 -33.39
C GLY A 630 32.47 27.19 -32.72
N LYS A 631 31.46 27.81 -33.33
CA LYS A 631 30.13 28.03 -32.74
C LYS A 631 29.09 26.96 -33.09
N ILE A 632 29.48 25.93 -33.85
CA ILE A 632 28.61 24.81 -34.22
C ILE A 632 28.90 23.65 -33.25
N PRO A 633 27.91 23.14 -32.49
CA PRO A 633 28.13 22.02 -31.56
C PRO A 633 28.60 20.74 -32.27
N ASP A 634 29.48 19.97 -31.64
CA ASP A 634 30.02 18.73 -32.23
C ASP A 634 28.92 17.70 -32.58
N VAL A 635 27.82 17.70 -31.82
CA VAL A 635 26.63 16.86 -32.09
C VAL A 635 25.98 17.12 -33.46
N ALA A 636 26.25 18.26 -34.10
CA ALA A 636 25.80 18.52 -35.47
C ALA A 636 26.54 17.66 -36.52
N PHE A 637 27.72 17.13 -36.19
CA PHE A 637 28.56 16.33 -37.08
C PHE A 637 28.52 14.82 -36.76
N VAL A 638 27.79 14.41 -35.72
CA VAL A 638 27.46 13.00 -35.45
C VAL A 638 26.40 12.56 -36.46
N LYS A 639 26.65 11.46 -37.18
CA LYS A 639 25.79 10.89 -38.22
C LYS A 639 25.09 9.62 -37.76
#